data_AF-A0A3P8PXA0-F1
#
_entry.id   AF-A0A3P8PXA0-F1
#
_cell.length_a   1.000
_cell.length_b   1.000
_cell.length_c   1.000
_cell.angle_alpha   90.00
_cell.angle_beta   90.00
_cell.angle_gamma   90.00
#
_symmetry.space_group_name_H-M   'P 1'
#
loop_
_entity.id
_entity.type
_entity.pdbx_description
1 polymer ?
#
loop_
_entity_poly.entity_id
_entity_poly.type
_entity_poly.pdbx_seq_one_letter_code
_entity_poly.pdbx_strand_id
1 'polypeptide(L)'
;MGAIFNLLEQHRLESYFNQFVQMGVKDERDFLDSVTEDDLNSIDMDLAQNTIEDIMLRICHLENVGNTKGVCLYTADGMPLTDDPFFNTWSLKDRHIENGAVIYAIFTPKENLTHAPQMPRQESGKPSGTDVIQCHIMLKGNFEIMVNLETDTIATLKVILSNASGIPAHVLHPRGIHSGAVTLQTCGISEGSIVAFTLSSFTEETPLDETFYINDVVPSVQQSQKGISVFLSSLYAVAKDHSKIIQNKLIAYIRKLTGCNPLAQSLHQLLCRNERMTRNQKIAVVEGLYMLFRELLPQQATQQGKKVIEDQDVFENSLYCWAHLLSKIKKQASKHEVYAPISLVSKDDDHFCEPVRVPGVPDVFERAYVLQKIKDGEKIPNCTEEPLREFSLQRATDIEKILLSIPRFVRAYPLWSHHHKTSGQNFQVNIQWTFGSMVERLKSFPRLNVTPPLHLKDLGHYQSCLVLLSEDNLGIYLHKSKGAADMIDVRDCLDGKVKTMDLNLLAANTGDHRDDQSFVTTRTPEEAILVLIDTSSSMEEECYENAEIKKIHAVKELFDNFATRSMAYDFHHVIGLVKFDSMVKMLHTFTENLEKFKVHTRNLEASGCTLLYDALRRGASELEKVKASFPDCRLRVLCLTDGNDSGSFMDPAAVTAKLLKSNVTVDSILLGNVENTMLHGISNATGGCCFKPQTVKDGLKLFEIETVLSLEQRKPKKKLDPSSITEGILTKMFVTLGYDAYPETSLPSQINSKVTVTESALKNKIREAKDGRFMEKDKRIVEELKCLHCDPHPFFRVYPSESDLTFWRILMQGPPDTPYEKGVFELYCQFGPEYPVKPPLVRFVTRVYHCNVNSVGRICHNIFDRSYNAHITMRDIFDAVYGLLIIPEPDDPLDSILAEEFLTSRETYEREARKHTGEHAGKSMDSMEEKLVDPVPQFLPQHLICPLTKKMFVDPVKTVYGTVYERKAIEEHLKQHRYDPMAGPGNELDASDMMADRDMKKMVMDHRARQIQ
;
A
#
# COMPACT_ATOMS: atom_id res chain seq x y z
N MET A 1 15.88 -35.29 -51.16
CA MET A 1 17.09 -35.57 -50.36
C MET A 1 17.85 -34.30 -49.99
N GLY A 2 18.41 -33.51 -50.91
CA GLY A 2 19.11 -32.26 -50.55
C GLY A 2 18.23 -31.21 -49.85
N ALA A 3 16.96 -31.09 -50.24
CA ALA A 3 16.01 -30.20 -49.55
C ALA A 3 15.68 -30.66 -48.12
N ILE A 4 15.59 -31.98 -47.87
CA ILE A 4 15.36 -32.53 -46.52
C ILE A 4 16.61 -32.35 -45.66
N PHE A 5 17.80 -32.62 -46.21
CA PHE A 5 19.04 -32.40 -45.47
C PHE A 5 19.18 -30.93 -45.07
N ASN A 6 18.90 -30.00 -45.98
CA ASN A 6 18.92 -28.56 -45.68
C ASN A 6 17.81 -28.15 -44.68
N LEU A 7 16.63 -28.77 -44.74
CA LEU A 7 15.54 -28.52 -43.78
C LEU A 7 15.90 -29.05 -42.38
N LEU A 8 16.43 -30.27 -42.31
CA LEU A 8 16.90 -30.87 -41.06
C LEU A 8 18.11 -30.11 -40.52
N GLU A 9 19.04 -29.68 -41.36
CA GLU A 9 20.19 -28.82 -41.00
C GLU A 9 19.73 -27.45 -40.48
N GLN A 10 18.68 -26.86 -41.08
CA GLN A 10 18.04 -25.64 -40.55
C GLN A 10 17.45 -25.83 -39.15
N HIS A 11 17.01 -27.05 -38.82
CA HIS A 11 16.47 -27.43 -37.51
C HIS A 11 17.45 -28.23 -36.63
N ARG A 12 18.71 -28.39 -37.06
CA ARG A 12 19.76 -29.18 -36.40
C ARG A 12 19.42 -30.66 -36.11
N LEU A 13 18.69 -31.29 -37.03
CA LEU A 13 18.26 -32.69 -36.98
C LEU A 13 18.96 -33.55 -38.04
N GLU A 14 20.06 -33.08 -38.63
CA GLU A 14 20.77 -33.77 -39.71
C GLU A 14 21.31 -35.16 -39.33
N SER A 15 21.61 -35.38 -38.04
CA SER A 15 22.01 -36.69 -37.50
C SER A 15 20.89 -37.74 -37.63
N TYR A 16 19.63 -37.31 -37.65
CA TYR A 16 18.45 -38.15 -37.82
C TYR A 16 18.01 -38.29 -39.28
N PHE A 17 18.77 -37.74 -40.24
CA PHE A 17 18.43 -37.77 -41.67
C PHE A 17 18.09 -39.19 -42.16
N ASN A 18 18.89 -40.19 -41.78
CA ASN A 18 18.63 -41.58 -42.18
C ASN A 18 17.35 -42.16 -41.55
N GLN A 19 16.97 -41.73 -40.34
CA GLN A 19 15.74 -42.16 -39.67
C GLN A 19 14.51 -41.52 -40.33
N PHE A 20 14.53 -40.21 -40.61
CA PHE A 20 13.45 -39.53 -41.33
C PHE A 20 13.25 -40.07 -42.76
N VAL A 21 14.33 -40.44 -43.45
CA VAL A 21 14.26 -41.11 -44.77
C VAL A 21 13.65 -42.51 -44.65
N GLN A 22 13.96 -43.28 -43.59
CA GLN A 22 13.35 -44.58 -43.33
C GLN A 22 11.85 -44.48 -42.99
N MET A 23 11.41 -43.38 -42.38
CA MET A 23 10.01 -43.09 -42.08
C MET A 23 9.21 -42.59 -43.30
N GLY A 24 9.85 -42.50 -44.47
CA GLY A 24 9.17 -42.23 -45.75
C GLY A 24 9.00 -40.75 -46.09
N VAL A 25 9.63 -39.83 -45.34
CA VAL A 25 9.61 -38.39 -45.59
C VAL A 25 10.37 -38.06 -46.88
N LYS A 26 9.68 -37.51 -47.89
CA LYS A 26 10.31 -37.20 -49.21
C LYS A 26 10.40 -35.70 -49.51
N ASP A 27 9.56 -34.88 -48.89
CA ASP A 27 9.59 -33.42 -49.00
C ASP A 27 9.10 -32.70 -47.73
N GLU A 28 9.07 -31.38 -47.78
CA GLU A 28 8.69 -30.49 -46.67
C GLU A 28 7.23 -30.66 -46.22
N ARG A 29 6.33 -31.07 -47.11
CA ARG A 29 4.93 -31.36 -46.74
C ARG A 29 4.83 -32.69 -46.03
N ASP A 30 5.54 -33.72 -46.49
CA ASP A 30 5.61 -35.00 -45.78
C ASP A 30 6.17 -34.83 -44.36
N PHE A 31 7.15 -33.95 -44.15
CA PHE A 31 7.73 -33.67 -42.82
C PHE A 31 6.70 -33.01 -41.87
N LEU A 32 5.86 -32.10 -42.37
CA LEU A 32 4.83 -31.40 -41.58
C LEU A 32 3.57 -32.25 -41.36
N ASP A 33 3.22 -33.11 -42.32
CA ASP A 33 1.98 -33.89 -42.31
C ASP A 33 2.16 -35.32 -41.76
N SER A 34 3.39 -35.87 -41.75
CA SER A 34 3.65 -37.31 -41.44
C SER A 34 4.49 -37.54 -40.19
N VAL A 35 5.17 -36.53 -39.64
CA VAL A 35 5.94 -36.66 -38.40
C VAL A 35 5.02 -36.27 -37.24
N THR A 36 4.55 -37.27 -36.50
CA THR A 36 3.69 -37.05 -35.35
C THR A 36 4.51 -36.74 -34.08
N GLU A 37 3.84 -36.22 -33.05
CA GLU A 37 4.43 -36.00 -31.73
C GLU A 37 4.99 -37.31 -31.14
N ASP A 38 4.33 -38.45 -31.42
CA ASP A 38 4.76 -39.81 -31.04
C ASP A 38 6.05 -40.25 -31.76
N ASP A 39 6.20 -39.88 -33.03
CA ASP A 39 7.40 -40.18 -33.83
C ASP A 39 8.62 -39.44 -33.28
N LEU A 40 8.47 -38.15 -32.95
CA LEU A 40 9.50 -37.37 -32.29
C LEU A 40 9.81 -37.95 -30.91
N ASN A 41 8.82 -38.43 -30.15
CA ASN A 41 8.99 -39.05 -28.83
C ASN A 41 9.70 -40.41 -28.85
N SER A 42 9.79 -41.06 -30.02
CA SER A 42 10.47 -42.35 -30.19
C SER A 42 11.97 -42.25 -30.50
N ILE A 43 12.50 -41.04 -30.73
CA ILE A 43 13.92 -40.81 -31.05
C ILE A 43 14.73 -40.69 -29.75
N ASP A 44 15.47 -41.75 -29.39
CA ASP A 44 16.42 -41.74 -28.28
C ASP A 44 17.56 -40.74 -28.55
N MET A 45 17.94 -39.94 -27.53
CA MET A 45 19.11 -39.07 -27.61
C MET A 45 20.41 -39.88 -27.49
N ASP A 46 21.34 -39.68 -28.42
CA ASP A 46 22.70 -40.20 -28.36
C ASP A 46 23.61 -39.22 -27.61
N LEU A 47 24.11 -39.65 -26.44
CA LEU A 47 25.00 -38.84 -25.60
C LEU A 47 26.28 -38.40 -26.33
N ALA A 48 26.73 -39.12 -27.36
CA ALA A 48 27.93 -38.78 -28.11
C ALA A 48 27.68 -37.71 -29.19
N GLN A 49 26.42 -37.48 -29.59
CA GLN A 49 26.07 -36.57 -30.68
C GLN A 49 25.25 -35.37 -30.19
N ASN A 50 24.27 -35.61 -29.32
CA ASN A 50 23.40 -34.55 -28.82
C ASN A 50 24.15 -33.64 -27.84
N THR A 51 23.71 -32.39 -27.78
CA THR A 51 24.30 -31.29 -27.03
C THR A 51 23.32 -30.73 -25.99
N ILE A 52 23.77 -29.77 -25.17
CA ILE A 52 22.88 -29.07 -24.24
C ILE A 52 21.82 -28.27 -25.00
N GLU A 53 22.18 -27.66 -26.14
CA GLU A 53 21.22 -26.93 -26.98
C GLU A 53 20.12 -27.84 -27.51
N ASP A 54 20.44 -29.09 -27.85
CA ASP A 54 19.44 -30.07 -28.30
C ASP A 54 18.47 -30.44 -27.18
N ILE A 55 18.95 -30.61 -25.94
CA ILE A 55 18.07 -30.82 -24.76
C ILE A 55 17.16 -29.60 -24.57
N MET A 56 17.70 -28.38 -24.67
CA MET A 56 16.92 -27.15 -24.52
C MET A 56 15.81 -27.06 -25.57
N LEU A 57 16.16 -27.30 -26.84
CA LEU A 57 15.20 -27.30 -27.96
C LEU A 57 14.12 -28.36 -27.75
N ARG A 58 14.51 -29.56 -27.31
CA ARG A 58 13.59 -30.65 -27.06
C ARG A 58 12.60 -30.35 -25.94
N ILE A 59 13.07 -29.81 -24.81
CA ILE A 59 12.21 -29.42 -23.68
C ILE A 59 11.24 -28.31 -24.10
N CYS A 60 11.73 -27.29 -24.83
CA CYS A 60 10.87 -26.22 -25.33
C CYS A 60 9.78 -26.75 -26.27
N HIS A 61 10.10 -27.74 -27.11
CA HIS A 61 9.11 -28.37 -27.99
C HIS A 61 8.06 -29.17 -27.20
N LEU A 62 8.49 -30.04 -26.28
CA LEU A 62 7.61 -30.90 -25.48
C LEU A 62 6.64 -30.10 -24.60
N GLU A 63 7.07 -28.96 -24.06
CA GLU A 63 6.27 -28.12 -23.17
C GLU A 63 5.49 -27.04 -23.93
N ASN A 64 5.45 -27.12 -25.28
CA ASN A 64 4.81 -26.17 -26.19
C ASN A 64 5.16 -24.70 -25.86
N VAL A 65 6.45 -24.48 -25.59
CA VAL A 65 6.99 -23.20 -25.17
C VAL A 65 7.13 -22.34 -26.43
N GLY A 66 6.17 -21.42 -26.62
CA GLY A 66 6.16 -20.54 -27.79
C GLY A 66 7.46 -19.75 -28.00
N ASN A 67 7.59 -19.09 -29.16
CA ASN A 67 8.83 -18.45 -29.61
C ASN A 67 9.40 -17.34 -28.70
N THR A 68 8.70 -16.93 -27.65
CA THR A 68 9.05 -15.84 -26.73
C THR A 68 9.76 -16.30 -25.46
N LYS A 69 9.78 -17.61 -25.15
CA LYS A 69 10.41 -18.18 -23.96
C LYS A 69 11.55 -19.14 -24.32
N GLY A 70 12.49 -19.29 -23.40
CA GLY A 70 13.59 -20.26 -23.46
C GLY A 70 13.71 -20.99 -22.12
N VAL A 71 14.78 -21.78 -21.97
CA VAL A 71 14.99 -22.64 -20.80
C VAL A 71 16.44 -22.59 -20.33
N CYS A 72 16.63 -22.45 -19.03
CA CYS A 72 17.92 -22.63 -18.37
C CYS A 72 17.97 -24.03 -17.74
N LEU A 73 19.05 -24.77 -17.96
CA LEU A 73 19.21 -26.14 -17.45
C LEU A 73 20.19 -26.17 -16.28
N TYR A 74 19.91 -27.02 -15.31
CA TYR A 74 20.73 -27.22 -14.12
C TYR A 74 20.82 -28.71 -13.79
N THR A 75 21.94 -29.12 -13.20
CA THR A 75 22.08 -30.46 -12.62
C THR A 75 21.14 -30.67 -11.43
N ALA A 76 20.98 -31.92 -11.00
CA ALA A 76 20.24 -32.28 -9.80
C ALA A 76 20.69 -31.53 -8.54
N ASP A 77 21.99 -31.22 -8.42
CA ASP A 77 22.55 -30.50 -7.26
C ASP A 77 22.43 -28.97 -7.39
N GLY A 78 21.77 -28.47 -8.44
CA GLY A 78 21.50 -27.05 -8.66
C GLY A 78 22.61 -26.28 -9.38
N MET A 79 23.66 -26.95 -9.88
CA MET A 79 24.70 -26.33 -10.69
C MET A 79 24.15 -25.99 -12.09
N PRO A 80 24.32 -24.76 -12.60
CA PRO A 80 23.88 -24.38 -13.95
C PRO A 80 24.64 -25.18 -15.01
N LEU A 81 23.98 -25.44 -16.14
CA LEU A 81 24.57 -26.09 -17.33
C LEU A 81 24.65 -25.14 -18.53
N THR A 82 23.81 -24.11 -18.56
CA THR A 82 23.61 -23.22 -19.72
C THR A 82 24.33 -21.87 -19.60
N ASP A 83 25.23 -21.70 -18.64
CA ASP A 83 25.85 -20.40 -18.32
C ASP A 83 26.90 -19.94 -19.33
N ASP A 84 27.63 -20.87 -19.94
CA ASP A 84 28.56 -20.57 -21.02
C ASP A 84 28.02 -21.11 -22.36
N PRO A 85 27.57 -20.22 -23.28
CA PRO A 85 27.00 -20.63 -24.55
C PRO A 85 27.90 -21.52 -25.41
N PHE A 86 29.23 -21.33 -25.34
CA PHE A 86 30.16 -22.12 -26.13
C PHE A 86 30.09 -23.61 -25.77
N PHE A 87 30.06 -23.93 -24.48
CA PHE A 87 29.96 -25.32 -24.03
C PHE A 87 28.58 -25.92 -24.25
N ASN A 88 27.54 -25.13 -24.55
CA ASN A 88 26.23 -25.67 -24.84
C ASN A 88 26.22 -26.48 -26.14
N THR A 89 27.17 -26.20 -27.05
CA THR A 89 27.37 -26.90 -28.33
C THR A 89 28.18 -28.20 -28.20
N TRP A 90 28.69 -28.53 -27.00
CA TRP A 90 29.45 -29.75 -26.78
C TRP A 90 28.52 -30.93 -26.54
N SER A 91 28.98 -32.14 -26.92
CA SER A 91 28.21 -33.35 -26.72
C SER A 91 27.92 -33.61 -25.23
N LEU A 92 26.80 -34.25 -24.92
CA LEU A 92 26.44 -34.61 -23.54
C LEU A 92 27.53 -35.47 -22.89
N LYS A 93 28.17 -36.35 -23.67
CA LYS A 93 29.32 -37.16 -23.24
C LYS A 93 30.52 -36.31 -22.88
N ASP A 94 30.86 -35.30 -23.68
CA ASP A 94 31.96 -34.36 -23.38
C ASP A 94 31.64 -33.46 -22.19
N ARG A 95 30.35 -33.18 -21.95
CA ARG A 95 29.84 -32.51 -20.75
C ARG A 95 29.74 -33.45 -19.54
N HIS A 96 30.16 -34.72 -19.69
CA HIS A 96 30.10 -35.77 -18.68
C HIS A 96 28.69 -36.02 -18.11
N ILE A 97 27.66 -35.83 -18.94
CA ILE A 97 26.26 -36.14 -18.60
C ILE A 97 25.98 -37.59 -18.97
N GLU A 98 25.48 -38.35 -18.00
CA GLU A 98 25.21 -39.78 -18.12
C GLU A 98 23.73 -40.05 -18.38
N ASN A 99 23.43 -41.23 -18.95
CA ASN A 99 22.04 -41.66 -19.13
C ASN A 99 21.35 -41.80 -17.76
N GLY A 100 20.11 -41.32 -17.65
CA GLY A 100 19.34 -41.29 -16.40
C GLY A 100 19.68 -40.12 -15.46
N ALA A 101 20.54 -39.17 -15.88
CA ALA A 101 20.79 -37.95 -15.12
C ALA A 101 19.51 -37.10 -14.96
N VAL A 102 19.30 -36.57 -13.75
CA VAL A 102 18.19 -35.65 -13.45
C VAL A 102 18.62 -34.22 -13.72
N ILE A 103 17.87 -33.51 -14.55
CA ILE A 103 18.11 -32.11 -14.93
C ILE A 103 16.89 -31.27 -14.52
N TYR A 104 17.14 -30.13 -13.91
CA TYR A 104 16.14 -29.11 -13.65
C TYR A 104 16.07 -28.14 -14.82
N ALA A 105 14.86 -27.81 -15.24
CA ALA A 105 14.59 -26.82 -16.28
C ALA A 105 13.84 -25.62 -15.67
N ILE A 106 14.35 -24.41 -15.89
CA ILE A 106 13.70 -23.16 -15.50
C ILE A 106 13.37 -22.38 -16.77
N PHE A 107 12.07 -22.18 -17.02
CA PHE A 107 11.60 -21.38 -18.14
C PHE A 107 11.79 -19.89 -17.87
N THR A 108 12.18 -19.14 -18.91
CA THR A 108 12.46 -17.71 -18.80
C THR A 108 12.23 -17.01 -20.14
N PRO A 109 11.90 -15.70 -20.17
CA PRO A 109 11.86 -14.94 -21.43
C PRO A 109 13.16 -15.04 -22.23
N LYS A 110 13.07 -15.16 -23.56
CA LYS A 110 14.28 -15.28 -24.41
C LYS A 110 15.21 -14.07 -24.31
N GLU A 111 14.68 -12.89 -24.02
CA GLU A 111 15.44 -11.66 -23.78
C GLU A 111 16.48 -11.82 -22.65
N ASN A 112 16.23 -12.72 -21.70
CA ASN A 112 17.20 -13.03 -20.66
C ASN A 112 18.40 -13.84 -21.18
N LEU A 113 18.29 -14.45 -22.37
CA LEU A 113 19.30 -15.35 -22.96
C LEU A 113 20.12 -14.68 -24.09
N THR A 114 19.76 -13.49 -24.58
CA THR A 114 20.25 -12.90 -25.86
C THR A 114 21.62 -12.19 -25.81
N HIS A 115 22.52 -12.49 -24.89
CA HIS A 115 23.80 -11.77 -24.74
C HIS A 115 25.05 -12.54 -25.24
N ALA A 116 24.93 -13.42 -26.24
CA ALA A 116 26.11 -13.97 -26.89
C ALA A 116 26.89 -12.84 -27.60
N PRO A 117 28.21 -12.67 -27.36
CA PRO A 117 29.02 -11.69 -28.06
C PRO A 117 28.93 -11.91 -29.58
N GLN A 118 28.68 -10.85 -30.36
CA GLN A 118 28.72 -10.96 -31.82
C GLN A 118 30.13 -11.35 -32.28
N MET A 119 30.21 -12.32 -33.19
CA MET A 119 31.46 -12.75 -33.81
C MET A 119 32.16 -11.55 -34.48
N PRO A 120 33.40 -11.20 -34.08
CA PRO A 120 34.24 -10.37 -34.92
C PRO A 120 34.47 -11.10 -36.26
N ARG A 121 34.44 -10.35 -37.37
CA ARG A 121 34.74 -10.90 -38.70
C ARG A 121 36.12 -11.58 -38.70
N GLN A 122 36.21 -12.75 -39.32
CA GLN A 122 37.46 -13.51 -39.48
C GLN A 122 38.57 -12.64 -40.04
N GLU A 123 39.63 -12.44 -39.27
CA GLU A 123 40.91 -11.98 -39.81
C GLU A 123 41.73 -13.19 -40.24
N SER A 124 42.15 -13.23 -41.51
CA SER A 124 42.99 -14.29 -42.05
C SER A 124 44.45 -14.06 -41.65
N GLY A 125 44.87 -14.61 -40.51
CA GLY A 125 46.29 -14.72 -40.15
C GLY A 125 46.92 -15.96 -40.81
N LYS A 126 47.91 -15.78 -41.69
CA LYS A 126 48.76 -16.89 -42.16
C LYS A 126 49.90 -17.10 -41.15
N PRO A 127 50.29 -18.34 -40.83
CA PRO A 127 51.50 -18.59 -40.04
C PRO A 127 52.71 -18.03 -40.81
N SER A 128 53.46 -17.12 -40.20
CA SER A 128 54.59 -16.43 -40.85
C SER A 128 55.92 -16.54 -40.10
N GLY A 129 56.05 -17.48 -39.16
CA GLY A 129 57.28 -17.71 -38.40
C GLY A 129 57.83 -19.14 -38.49
N THR A 130 59.07 -19.30 -38.06
CA THR A 130 59.81 -20.58 -38.05
C THR A 130 59.87 -21.23 -36.66
N ASP A 131 59.47 -20.52 -35.61
CA ASP A 131 59.57 -20.99 -34.23
C ASP A 131 58.37 -21.89 -33.92
N VAL A 132 58.61 -23.08 -33.36
CA VAL A 132 57.55 -24.01 -32.96
C VAL A 132 57.29 -23.88 -31.46
N ILE A 133 56.04 -23.59 -31.11
CA ILE A 133 55.55 -23.63 -29.72
C ILE A 133 54.45 -24.68 -29.59
N GLN A 134 54.27 -25.20 -28.38
CA GLN A 134 53.21 -26.15 -28.08
C GLN A 134 52.07 -25.42 -27.35
N CYS A 135 50.88 -25.43 -27.94
CA CYS A 135 49.68 -24.88 -27.32
C CYS A 135 48.83 -26.01 -26.75
N HIS A 136 48.66 -26.05 -25.43
CA HIS A 136 47.78 -27.00 -24.78
C HIS A 136 46.39 -26.40 -24.62
N ILE A 137 45.34 -27.00 -25.20
CA ILE A 137 43.96 -26.56 -25.03
C ILE A 137 43.25 -27.46 -24.02
N MET A 138 42.63 -26.84 -23.02
CA MET A 138 41.77 -27.48 -22.02
C MET A 138 40.86 -28.55 -22.64
N LEU A 139 41.03 -29.80 -22.19
CA LEU A 139 40.28 -31.00 -22.60
C LEU A 139 40.38 -31.40 -24.09
N LYS A 140 41.20 -30.72 -24.90
CA LYS A 140 41.43 -31.02 -26.32
C LYS A 140 42.87 -31.45 -26.61
N GLY A 141 43.79 -31.22 -25.69
CA GLY A 141 45.17 -31.70 -25.77
C GLY A 141 46.13 -30.70 -26.42
N ASN A 142 47.26 -31.20 -26.88
CA ASN A 142 48.37 -30.38 -27.39
C ASN A 142 48.29 -30.15 -28.90
N PHE A 143 48.58 -28.93 -29.33
CA PHE A 143 48.71 -28.51 -30.72
C PHE A 143 50.08 -27.90 -30.94
N GLU A 144 50.77 -28.28 -32.01
CA GLU A 144 52.02 -27.65 -32.42
C GLU A 144 51.71 -26.48 -33.36
N ILE A 145 52.15 -25.28 -32.98
CA ILE A 145 51.85 -24.04 -33.70
C ILE A 145 53.15 -23.34 -34.09
N MET A 146 53.23 -22.94 -35.36
CA MET A 146 54.33 -22.13 -35.88
C MET A 146 54.02 -20.64 -35.68
N VAL A 147 54.92 -19.93 -35.01
CA VAL A 147 54.80 -18.50 -34.67
C VAL A 147 56.10 -17.76 -34.98
N ASN A 148 56.04 -16.43 -35.03
CA ASN A 148 57.19 -15.54 -35.02
C ASN A 148 57.27 -14.84 -33.66
N LEU A 149 58.21 -15.23 -32.80
CA LEU A 149 58.27 -14.76 -31.42
C LEU A 149 58.46 -13.23 -31.27
N GLU A 150 59.13 -12.60 -32.25
CA GLU A 150 59.43 -11.16 -32.23
C GLU A 150 58.26 -10.28 -32.68
N THR A 151 57.33 -10.80 -33.48
CA THR A 151 56.26 -10.00 -34.11
C THR A 151 54.85 -10.44 -33.75
N ASP A 152 54.64 -11.73 -33.48
CA ASP A 152 53.32 -12.21 -33.11
C ASP A 152 52.92 -11.71 -31.72
N THR A 153 51.62 -11.47 -31.55
CA THR A 153 51.00 -11.08 -30.28
C THR A 153 50.13 -12.23 -29.76
N ILE A 154 49.66 -12.12 -28.51
CA ILE A 154 48.67 -13.08 -27.97
C ILE A 154 47.39 -13.10 -28.81
N ALA A 155 46.96 -11.96 -29.36
CA ALA A 155 45.80 -11.91 -30.24
C ALA A 155 46.06 -12.69 -31.54
N THR A 156 47.23 -12.54 -32.14
CA THR A 156 47.65 -13.28 -33.34
C THR A 156 47.73 -14.79 -33.07
N LEU A 157 48.33 -15.17 -31.94
CA LEU A 157 48.41 -16.56 -31.50
C LEU A 157 47.02 -17.21 -31.34
N LYS A 158 46.06 -16.48 -30.75
CA LYS A 158 44.67 -16.95 -30.63
C LYS A 158 44.02 -17.21 -31.98
N VAL A 159 44.28 -16.38 -32.99
CA VAL A 159 43.77 -16.58 -34.36
C VAL A 159 44.41 -17.79 -35.03
N ILE A 160 45.73 -17.95 -34.93
CA ILE A 160 46.45 -19.10 -35.51
C ILE A 160 45.97 -20.40 -34.87
N LEU A 161 45.89 -20.43 -33.53
CA LEU A 161 45.40 -21.57 -32.77
C LEU A 161 43.93 -21.88 -33.08
N SER A 162 43.10 -20.85 -33.31
CA SER A 162 41.70 -21.00 -33.73
C SER A 162 41.59 -21.74 -35.07
N ASN A 163 42.41 -21.35 -36.05
CA ASN A 163 42.44 -22.00 -37.36
C ASN A 163 42.94 -23.45 -37.28
N ALA A 164 43.90 -23.75 -36.39
CA ALA A 164 44.46 -25.09 -36.22
C ALA A 164 43.54 -26.04 -35.43
N SER A 165 42.83 -25.52 -34.43
CA SER A 165 42.00 -26.34 -33.50
C SER A 165 40.52 -26.38 -33.85
N GLY A 166 40.03 -25.46 -34.69
CA GLY A 166 38.60 -25.27 -34.96
C GLY A 166 37.83 -24.57 -33.84
N ILE A 167 38.52 -24.15 -32.76
CA ILE A 167 37.91 -23.46 -31.61
C ILE A 167 37.93 -21.95 -31.87
N PRO A 168 36.83 -21.20 -31.65
CA PRO A 168 36.81 -19.77 -31.91
C PRO A 168 37.87 -18.99 -31.12
N ALA A 169 38.58 -18.07 -31.80
CA ALA A 169 39.64 -17.27 -31.18
C ALA A 169 39.18 -16.51 -29.91
N HIS A 170 37.94 -16.01 -29.87
CA HIS A 170 37.44 -15.24 -28.73
C HIS A 170 37.27 -16.08 -27.45
N VAL A 171 37.09 -17.41 -27.56
CA VAL A 171 36.94 -18.29 -26.39
C VAL A 171 38.26 -18.79 -25.82
N LEU A 172 39.37 -18.62 -26.55
CA LEU A 172 40.70 -19.06 -26.15
C LEU A 172 41.34 -18.04 -25.19
N HIS A 173 41.67 -18.46 -23.98
CA HIS A 173 42.33 -17.59 -23.00
C HIS A 173 43.63 -18.20 -22.48
N PRO A 174 44.80 -17.56 -22.72
CA PRO A 174 46.09 -18.09 -22.29
C PRO A 174 46.25 -17.99 -20.76
N ARG A 175 46.97 -18.94 -20.17
CA ARG A 175 47.33 -18.96 -18.75
C ARG A 175 48.70 -18.33 -18.49
N GLY A 176 48.86 -17.69 -17.34
CA GLY A 176 50.15 -17.17 -16.86
C GLY A 176 50.74 -15.98 -17.64
N ILE A 177 49.95 -15.29 -18.47
CA ILE A 177 50.42 -14.15 -19.29
C ILE A 177 49.67 -12.87 -18.88
N HIS A 178 50.39 -11.88 -18.35
CA HIS A 178 49.81 -10.62 -17.87
C HIS A 178 49.61 -9.58 -19.00
N SER A 179 48.50 -8.83 -18.91
CA SER A 179 48.13 -7.73 -19.80
C SER A 179 49.14 -6.59 -19.72
N GLY A 180 50.02 -6.47 -20.72
CA GLY A 180 51.05 -5.44 -20.79
C GLY A 180 52.21 -5.73 -21.76
N ALA A 181 52.36 -6.98 -22.21
CA ALA A 181 53.37 -7.39 -23.19
C ALA A 181 52.85 -7.22 -24.63
N VAL A 182 53.73 -6.77 -25.53
CA VAL A 182 53.37 -6.42 -26.93
C VAL A 182 53.56 -7.60 -27.87
N THR A 183 54.56 -8.45 -27.65
CA THR A 183 54.92 -9.59 -28.50
C THR A 183 55.10 -10.88 -27.68
N LEU A 184 55.00 -12.06 -28.31
CA LEU A 184 55.13 -13.36 -27.62
C LEU A 184 56.46 -13.48 -26.85
N GLN A 185 57.57 -12.98 -27.41
CA GLN A 185 58.86 -12.96 -26.72
C GLN A 185 58.83 -12.10 -25.45
N THR A 186 58.18 -10.93 -25.48
CA THR A 186 58.02 -10.08 -24.30
C THR A 186 57.05 -10.65 -23.26
N CYS A 187 56.20 -11.60 -23.65
CA CYS A 187 55.38 -12.41 -22.74
C CYS A 187 56.19 -13.54 -22.05
N GLY A 188 57.48 -13.69 -22.35
CA GLY A 188 58.31 -14.77 -21.82
C GLY A 188 58.14 -16.11 -22.54
N ILE A 189 57.55 -16.12 -23.74
CA ILE A 189 57.41 -17.32 -24.57
C ILE A 189 58.67 -17.48 -25.42
N SER A 190 59.29 -18.65 -25.35
CA SER A 190 60.43 -19.07 -26.19
C SER A 190 60.10 -20.29 -27.04
N GLU A 191 60.94 -20.60 -28.03
CA GLU A 191 60.83 -21.83 -28.82
C GLU A 191 60.76 -23.07 -27.91
N GLY A 192 59.82 -23.98 -28.18
CA GLY A 192 59.54 -25.16 -27.36
C GLY A 192 58.73 -24.90 -26.08
N SER A 193 58.30 -23.66 -25.81
CA SER A 193 57.41 -23.35 -24.68
C SER A 193 56.05 -24.02 -24.82
N ILE A 194 55.48 -24.44 -23.69
CA ILE A 194 54.10 -24.92 -23.60
C ILE A 194 53.20 -23.79 -23.09
N VAL A 195 52.31 -23.30 -23.93
CA VAL A 195 51.32 -22.27 -23.57
C VAL A 195 49.96 -22.94 -23.37
N ALA A 196 49.45 -22.93 -22.15
CA ALA A 196 48.15 -23.52 -21.83
C ALA A 196 47.01 -22.51 -22.07
N PHE A 197 45.91 -22.98 -22.65
CA PHE A 197 44.70 -22.22 -22.93
C PHE A 197 43.50 -22.84 -22.23
N THR A 198 42.73 -21.98 -21.57
CA THR A 198 41.41 -22.28 -21.02
C THR A 198 40.33 -21.76 -21.98
N LEU A 199 39.11 -22.32 -21.88
CA LEU A 199 38.01 -22.01 -22.78
C LEU A 199 36.88 -21.28 -22.02
N SER A 200 36.37 -20.18 -22.58
CA SER A 200 35.21 -19.44 -22.03
C SER A 200 34.68 -18.40 -23.00
N SER A 201 33.36 -18.28 -23.09
CA SER A 201 32.70 -17.21 -23.87
C SER A 201 32.91 -15.80 -23.28
N PHE A 202 33.30 -15.70 -22.01
CA PHE A 202 33.47 -14.45 -21.28
C PHE A 202 34.96 -14.05 -21.14
N THR A 203 35.24 -12.74 -21.19
CA THR A 203 36.56 -12.14 -20.93
C THR A 203 36.77 -11.88 -19.43
N GLU A 204 38.02 -11.94 -18.94
CA GLU A 204 38.38 -11.72 -17.53
C GLU A 204 38.05 -10.29 -17.05
N GLU A 205 38.07 -9.30 -17.95
CA GLU A 205 37.82 -7.89 -17.64
C GLU A 205 36.33 -7.55 -17.72
N THR A 206 35.63 -7.73 -16.60
CA THR A 206 34.42 -6.94 -16.34
C THR A 206 34.59 -6.29 -14.96
N PRO A 207 34.46 -4.96 -14.84
CA PRO A 207 34.75 -4.24 -13.59
C PRO A 207 33.90 -4.74 -12.41
N LEU A 208 34.50 -4.70 -11.21
CA LEU A 208 33.85 -5.00 -9.93
C LEU A 208 32.73 -3.98 -9.65
N ASP A 209 31.49 -4.44 -9.51
CA ASP A 209 30.74 -4.43 -8.24
C ASP A 209 29.25 -4.82 -8.43
N GLU A 210 28.79 -5.73 -7.57
CA GLU A 210 27.40 -5.80 -7.05
C GLU A 210 26.21 -5.80 -8.05
N THR A 211 26.35 -6.44 -9.22
CA THR A 211 25.34 -6.45 -10.29
C THR A 211 24.09 -7.31 -10.02
N PHE A 212 24.00 -8.04 -8.90
CA PHE A 212 22.81 -8.86 -8.66
C PHE A 212 21.57 -8.00 -8.37
N TYR A 213 21.71 -6.91 -7.62
CA TYR A 213 20.57 -6.10 -7.15
C TYR A 213 20.22 -4.99 -8.14
N ILE A 214 20.09 -5.34 -9.41
CA ILE A 214 19.71 -4.45 -10.51
C ILE A 214 18.55 -5.07 -11.30
N ASN A 215 17.79 -4.26 -12.01
CA ASN A 215 16.71 -4.75 -12.86
C ASN A 215 17.20 -5.09 -14.29
N ASP A 216 17.90 -6.20 -14.45
CA ASP A 216 18.43 -6.68 -15.74
C ASP A 216 17.92 -8.07 -16.14
N VAL A 217 16.99 -8.66 -15.37
CA VAL A 217 16.32 -9.93 -15.65
C VAL A 217 14.83 -9.68 -15.66
N VAL A 218 14.18 -10.05 -16.77
CA VAL A 218 12.74 -9.92 -16.96
C VAL A 218 12.05 -11.16 -16.37
N PRO A 219 11.18 -11.05 -15.35
CA PRO A 219 10.45 -12.21 -14.83
C PRO A 219 9.46 -12.76 -15.86
N SER A 220 9.22 -14.08 -15.84
CA SER A 220 8.25 -14.74 -16.72
C SER A 220 6.81 -14.23 -16.53
N VAL A 221 6.46 -13.85 -15.31
CA VAL A 221 5.18 -13.18 -15.00
C VAL A 221 5.46 -11.72 -14.71
N GLN A 222 4.93 -10.84 -15.56
CA GLN A 222 5.17 -9.40 -15.47
C GLN A 222 4.81 -8.87 -14.08
N GLN A 223 5.72 -8.08 -13.50
CA GLN A 223 5.56 -7.44 -12.20
C GLN A 223 5.53 -5.93 -12.38
N SER A 224 4.90 -5.21 -11.45
CA SER A 224 5.00 -3.75 -11.41
C SER A 224 6.46 -3.31 -11.15
N GLN A 225 6.81 -2.11 -11.61
CA GLN A 225 8.14 -1.52 -11.35
C GLN A 225 8.39 -1.38 -9.83
N LYS A 226 7.34 -1.03 -9.08
CA LYS A 226 7.34 -1.01 -7.62
C LYS A 226 7.62 -2.39 -7.05
N GLY A 227 6.98 -3.43 -7.57
CA GLY A 227 7.19 -4.81 -7.15
C GLY A 227 8.64 -5.22 -7.30
N ILE A 228 9.24 -5.00 -8.48
CA ILE A 228 10.65 -5.31 -8.74
C ILE A 228 11.57 -4.57 -7.75
N SER A 229 11.32 -3.27 -7.53
CA SER A 229 12.07 -2.46 -6.58
C SER A 229 12.00 -3.02 -5.15
N VAL A 230 10.80 -3.32 -4.65
CA VAL A 230 10.59 -3.88 -3.31
C VAL A 230 11.22 -5.28 -3.17
N PHE A 231 11.12 -6.12 -4.20
CA PHE A 231 11.75 -7.45 -4.23
C PHE A 231 13.27 -7.38 -4.13
N LEU A 232 13.93 -6.57 -4.97
CA LEU A 232 15.39 -6.46 -4.97
C LEU A 232 15.90 -5.83 -3.67
N SER A 233 15.25 -4.76 -3.20
CA SER A 233 15.63 -4.08 -1.96
C SER A 233 15.41 -4.96 -0.73
N SER A 234 14.32 -5.71 -0.66
CA SER A 234 14.06 -6.65 0.44
C SER A 234 15.03 -7.83 0.44
N LEU A 235 15.38 -8.39 -0.72
CA LEU A 235 16.36 -9.46 -0.84
C LEU A 235 17.76 -8.98 -0.41
N TYR A 236 18.16 -7.76 -0.77
CA TYR A 236 19.41 -7.17 -0.28
C TYR A 236 19.39 -7.01 1.24
N ALA A 237 18.29 -6.52 1.81
CA ALA A 237 18.14 -6.38 3.26
C ALA A 237 18.32 -7.74 3.97
N VAL A 238 17.76 -8.82 3.43
CA VAL A 238 17.95 -10.20 3.93
C VAL A 238 19.40 -10.67 3.76
N ALA A 239 20.05 -10.36 2.63
CA ALA A 239 21.43 -10.77 2.36
C ALA A 239 22.45 -10.11 3.30
N LYS A 240 22.21 -8.85 3.68
CA LYS A 240 23.07 -8.10 4.61
C LYS A 240 22.68 -8.29 6.10
N ASP A 241 21.62 -9.06 6.39
CA ASP A 241 21.18 -9.35 7.75
C ASP A 241 21.91 -10.56 8.39
N HIS A 242 21.91 -10.59 9.72
CA HIS A 242 22.59 -11.49 10.67
C HIS A 242 22.97 -12.93 10.22
N SER A 243 24.11 -13.39 10.74
CA SER A 243 24.59 -14.78 10.92
C SER A 243 24.35 -15.77 9.78
N LYS A 244 25.44 -16.27 9.19
CA LYS A 244 25.47 -17.39 8.23
C LYS A 244 24.61 -18.59 8.66
N ILE A 245 24.42 -18.80 9.97
CA ILE A 245 23.56 -19.85 10.54
C ILE A 245 22.08 -19.62 10.15
N ILE A 246 21.58 -18.40 10.26
CA ILE A 246 20.19 -18.05 9.94
C ILE A 246 19.96 -18.19 8.43
N GLN A 247 20.89 -17.69 7.62
CA GLN A 247 20.83 -17.81 6.16
C GLN A 247 20.82 -19.28 5.70
N ASN A 248 21.69 -20.13 6.26
CA ASN A 248 21.69 -21.57 5.95
C ASN A 248 20.37 -22.26 6.35
N LYS A 249 19.76 -21.87 7.48
CA LYS A 249 18.42 -22.39 7.87
C LYS A 249 17.32 -21.91 6.94
N LEU A 250 17.39 -20.66 6.48
CA LEU A 250 16.44 -20.08 5.52
C LEU A 250 16.50 -20.84 4.19
N ILE A 251 17.69 -21.07 3.66
CA ILE A 251 17.90 -21.82 2.41
C ILE A 251 17.38 -23.25 2.54
N ALA A 252 17.68 -23.94 3.65
CA ALA A 252 17.16 -25.28 3.92
C ALA A 252 15.63 -25.33 3.92
N TYR A 253 15.01 -24.33 4.54
CA TYR A 253 13.56 -24.22 4.60
C TYR A 253 12.93 -23.91 3.23
N ILE A 254 13.51 -22.98 2.47
CA ILE A 254 13.07 -22.66 1.10
C ILE A 254 13.14 -23.90 0.22
N ARG A 255 14.27 -24.62 0.22
CA ARG A 255 14.44 -25.86 -0.56
C ARG A 255 13.41 -26.93 -0.17
N LYS A 256 13.13 -27.09 1.12
CA LYS A 256 12.12 -28.05 1.60
C LYS A 256 10.72 -27.71 1.06
N LEU A 257 10.38 -26.42 0.99
CA LEU A 257 9.08 -25.96 0.48
C LEU A 257 8.98 -26.09 -1.04
N THR A 258 9.99 -25.63 -1.78
CA THR A 258 9.94 -25.52 -3.24
C THR A 258 10.36 -26.81 -3.95
N GLY A 259 11.22 -27.63 -3.35
CA GLY A 259 11.89 -28.73 -4.04
C GLY A 259 12.87 -28.28 -5.14
N CYS A 260 13.12 -26.97 -5.26
CA CYS A 260 13.93 -26.38 -6.32
C CYS A 260 15.39 -26.25 -5.86
N ASN A 261 16.23 -27.22 -6.24
CA ASN A 261 17.66 -27.23 -5.92
C ASN A 261 18.43 -26.06 -6.57
N PRO A 262 18.16 -25.66 -7.83
CA PRO A 262 18.80 -24.48 -8.44
C PRO A 262 18.57 -23.18 -7.66
N LEU A 263 17.35 -22.95 -7.16
CA LEU A 263 17.03 -21.81 -6.30
C LEU A 263 17.85 -21.85 -4.99
N ALA A 264 17.90 -23.00 -4.33
CA ALA A 264 18.61 -23.15 -3.06
C ALA A 264 20.12 -22.93 -3.21
N GLN A 265 20.72 -23.55 -4.22
CA GLN A 265 22.14 -23.37 -4.59
C GLN A 265 22.45 -21.90 -4.88
N SER A 266 21.61 -21.25 -5.68
CA SER A 266 21.78 -19.85 -6.06
C SER A 266 21.67 -18.90 -4.85
N LEU A 267 20.69 -19.12 -3.97
CA LEU A 267 20.55 -18.38 -2.72
C LEU A 267 21.71 -18.62 -1.75
N HIS A 268 22.30 -19.81 -1.71
CA HIS A 268 23.48 -20.07 -0.88
C HIS A 268 24.69 -19.24 -1.32
N GLN A 269 24.96 -19.17 -2.62
CA GLN A 269 26.04 -18.34 -3.15
C GLN A 269 25.79 -16.85 -2.91
N LEU A 270 24.54 -16.40 -3.09
CA LEU A 270 24.14 -15.01 -2.86
C LEU A 270 24.25 -14.60 -1.39
N LEU A 271 23.59 -15.33 -0.49
CA LEU A 271 23.39 -14.92 0.90
C LEU A 271 24.60 -15.27 1.79
N CYS A 272 25.15 -16.49 1.65
CA CYS A 272 26.15 -17.01 2.58
C CYS A 272 27.60 -16.73 2.18
N ARG A 273 27.88 -16.63 0.87
CA ARG A 273 29.24 -16.42 0.34
C ARG A 273 29.46 -15.03 -0.25
N ASN A 274 28.39 -14.28 -0.55
CA ASN A 274 28.46 -12.98 -1.23
C ASN A 274 29.31 -13.06 -2.51
N GLU A 275 29.16 -14.17 -3.25
CA GLU A 275 29.91 -14.48 -4.47
C GLU A 275 29.24 -13.89 -5.71
N ARG A 276 30.04 -13.70 -6.77
CA ARG A 276 29.53 -13.24 -8.07
C ARG A 276 28.62 -14.31 -8.66
N MET A 277 27.37 -13.93 -8.92
CA MET A 277 26.37 -14.81 -9.52
C MET A 277 26.38 -14.71 -11.04
N THR A 278 26.04 -15.80 -11.71
CA THR A 278 25.77 -15.80 -13.14
C THR A 278 24.33 -15.35 -13.44
N ARG A 279 24.07 -15.01 -14.71
CA ARG A 279 22.74 -14.58 -15.13
C ARG A 279 21.69 -15.68 -14.96
N ASN A 280 22.01 -16.95 -15.26
CA ASN A 280 21.06 -18.03 -15.05
C ASN A 280 20.79 -18.25 -13.56
N GLN A 281 21.79 -18.11 -12.68
CA GLN A 281 21.52 -18.21 -11.24
C GLN A 281 20.60 -17.10 -10.74
N LYS A 282 20.72 -15.89 -11.29
CA LYS A 282 19.77 -14.81 -11.02
C LYS A 282 18.36 -15.13 -11.50
N ILE A 283 18.22 -15.69 -12.70
CA ILE A 283 16.92 -16.19 -13.20
C ILE A 283 16.33 -17.23 -12.23
N ALA A 284 17.13 -18.18 -11.73
CA ALA A 284 16.67 -19.17 -10.77
C ALA A 284 16.16 -18.55 -9.46
N VAL A 285 16.78 -17.47 -8.99
CA VAL A 285 16.32 -16.73 -7.80
C VAL A 285 15.03 -15.97 -8.09
N VAL A 286 14.95 -15.24 -9.19
CA VAL A 286 13.76 -14.43 -9.55
C VAL A 286 12.54 -15.32 -9.77
N GLU A 287 12.65 -16.32 -10.63
CA GLU A 287 11.54 -17.23 -10.96
C GLU A 287 11.17 -18.12 -9.76
N GLY A 288 12.19 -18.64 -9.06
CA GLY A 288 11.97 -19.51 -7.92
C GLY A 288 11.32 -18.81 -6.72
N LEU A 289 11.69 -17.56 -6.45
CA LEU A 289 11.06 -16.77 -5.39
C LEU A 289 9.69 -16.25 -5.79
N TYR A 290 9.45 -15.93 -7.06
CA TYR A 290 8.12 -15.60 -7.54
C TYR A 290 7.12 -16.72 -7.24
N MET A 291 7.45 -17.95 -7.67
CA MET A 291 6.61 -19.12 -7.43
C MET A 291 6.36 -19.36 -5.94
N LEU A 292 7.41 -19.25 -5.12
CA LEU A 292 7.28 -19.39 -3.67
C LEU A 292 6.41 -18.29 -3.05
N PHE A 293 6.61 -17.03 -3.41
CA PHE A 293 5.87 -15.91 -2.83
C PHE A 293 4.40 -15.93 -3.24
N ARG A 294 4.10 -16.33 -4.49
CA ARG A 294 2.73 -16.50 -4.95
C ARG A 294 1.95 -17.51 -4.12
N GLU A 295 2.61 -18.59 -3.72
CA GLU A 295 2.08 -19.65 -2.85
C GLU A 295 2.08 -19.29 -1.37
N LEU A 296 2.81 -18.27 -0.91
CA LEU A 296 2.78 -17.81 0.48
C LEU A 296 1.67 -16.77 0.73
N LEU A 297 1.25 -16.07 -0.31
CA LEU A 297 0.26 -15.01 -0.23
C LEU A 297 -1.16 -15.59 -0.25
N PRO A 298 -2.12 -15.05 0.54
CA PRO A 298 -3.47 -15.59 0.62
C PRO A 298 -4.17 -15.59 -0.74
N GLN A 299 -4.69 -16.74 -1.16
CA GLN A 299 -5.57 -16.91 -2.32
C GLN A 299 -6.99 -17.17 -1.79
N GLN A 300 -8.01 -16.46 -2.31
CA GLN A 300 -9.44 -16.46 -1.92
C GLN A 300 -9.80 -15.50 -0.76
N ALA A 301 -10.67 -14.49 -0.91
CA ALA A 301 -11.97 -14.38 -1.61
C ALA A 301 -13.07 -15.28 -1.02
N THR A 302 -13.36 -15.14 0.29
CA THR A 302 -14.67 -15.53 0.88
C THR A 302 -15.18 -14.56 1.95
N GLN A 303 -14.60 -13.36 2.07
CA GLN A 303 -15.24 -12.23 2.77
C GLN A 303 -15.07 -10.96 1.93
N GLN A 304 -16.19 -10.38 1.51
CA GLN A 304 -16.29 -9.20 0.65
C GLN A 304 -15.45 -8.03 1.21
N GLY A 305 -14.61 -7.42 0.36
CA GLY A 305 -13.98 -6.12 0.63
C GLY A 305 -12.44 -6.07 0.77
N LYS A 306 -11.70 -7.16 0.59
CA LYS A 306 -10.21 -7.12 0.61
C LYS A 306 -9.62 -7.26 -0.79
N LYS A 307 -8.70 -6.35 -1.17
CA LYS A 307 -7.96 -6.36 -2.45
C LYS A 307 -7.35 -7.76 -2.68
N VAL A 308 -7.74 -8.41 -3.77
CA VAL A 308 -7.12 -9.67 -4.21
C VAL A 308 -5.72 -9.34 -4.70
N ILE A 309 -4.70 -10.07 -4.26
CA ILE A 309 -3.33 -9.89 -4.76
C ILE A 309 -3.27 -10.54 -6.14
N GLU A 310 -3.13 -9.70 -7.16
CA GLU A 310 -2.96 -10.13 -8.55
C GLU A 310 -1.53 -10.63 -8.77
N ASP A 311 -1.33 -11.41 -9.84
CA ASP A 311 -0.02 -11.99 -10.14
C ASP A 311 1.07 -10.92 -10.37
N GLN A 312 0.68 -9.73 -10.83
CA GLN A 312 1.57 -8.58 -11.02
C GLN A 312 2.04 -7.89 -9.72
N ASP A 313 1.33 -8.13 -8.61
CA ASP A 313 1.54 -7.49 -7.30
C ASP A 313 2.35 -8.39 -6.33
N VAL A 314 2.77 -9.59 -6.76
CA VAL A 314 3.42 -10.58 -5.89
C VAL A 314 4.71 -10.02 -5.26
N PHE A 315 5.55 -9.39 -6.07
CA PHE A 315 6.82 -8.83 -5.61
C PHE A 315 6.67 -7.56 -4.75
N GLU A 316 5.57 -6.80 -4.89
CA GLU A 316 5.26 -5.69 -3.96
C GLU A 316 5.08 -6.19 -2.52
N ASN A 317 4.66 -7.44 -2.38
CA ASN A 317 4.39 -8.08 -1.09
C ASN A 317 5.56 -8.95 -0.58
N SER A 318 6.74 -8.86 -1.22
CA SER A 318 7.93 -9.66 -0.87
C SER A 318 8.40 -9.46 0.58
N LEU A 319 8.26 -8.26 1.16
CA LEU A 319 8.61 -7.97 2.57
C LEU A 319 7.84 -8.88 3.54
N TYR A 320 6.55 -9.07 3.30
CA TYR A 320 5.70 -9.94 4.11
C TYR A 320 6.07 -11.42 3.96
N CYS A 321 6.44 -11.83 2.75
CA CYS A 321 6.90 -13.18 2.46
C CYS A 321 8.22 -13.49 3.20
N TRP A 322 9.19 -12.57 3.16
CA TRP A 322 10.44 -12.70 3.90
C TRP A 322 10.22 -12.77 5.40
N ALA A 323 9.41 -11.87 5.97
CA ALA A 323 9.08 -11.90 7.39
C ALA A 323 8.42 -13.22 7.81
N HIS A 324 7.58 -13.80 6.94
CA HIS A 324 6.98 -15.12 7.18
C HIS A 324 8.04 -16.23 7.22
N LEU A 325 8.90 -16.32 6.20
CA LEU A 325 9.94 -17.34 6.11
C LEU A 325 10.89 -17.26 7.31
N LEU A 326 11.34 -16.06 7.67
CA LEU A 326 12.21 -15.81 8.82
C LEU A 326 11.54 -16.16 10.17
N SER A 327 10.22 -15.97 10.29
CA SER A 327 9.47 -16.37 11.49
C SER A 327 9.41 -17.89 11.66
N LYS A 328 9.27 -18.64 10.55
CA LYS A 328 9.16 -20.11 10.59
C LYS A 328 10.47 -20.78 10.96
N ILE A 329 11.59 -20.30 10.47
CA ILE A 329 12.91 -20.89 10.79
C ILE A 329 13.30 -20.71 12.27
N LYS A 330 12.79 -19.68 12.97
CA LYS A 330 13.00 -19.52 14.42
C LYS A 330 12.37 -20.66 15.23
N LYS A 331 11.36 -21.36 14.68
CA LYS A 331 10.60 -22.42 15.36
C LYS A 331 11.05 -23.85 15.01
N GLN A 332 11.94 -24.02 14.05
CA GLN A 332 12.37 -25.35 13.57
C GLN A 332 13.74 -25.76 14.13
N ALA A 333 13.90 -27.06 14.38
CA ALA A 333 15.17 -27.65 14.77
C ALA A 333 16.23 -27.54 13.65
N SER A 334 17.50 -27.49 14.06
CA SER A 334 18.70 -27.17 13.28
C SER A 334 19.08 -28.21 12.21
N LYS A 335 18.32 -28.31 11.12
CA LYS A 335 18.83 -28.90 9.88
C LYS A 335 19.40 -27.78 9.01
N HIS A 336 20.70 -27.84 8.72
CA HIS A 336 21.38 -26.89 7.85
C HIS A 336 21.70 -27.59 6.53
N GLU A 337 21.60 -26.88 5.42
CA GLU A 337 22.25 -27.33 4.19
C GLU A 337 23.77 -27.26 4.38
N VAL A 338 24.47 -28.31 3.93
CA VAL A 338 25.93 -28.36 3.98
C VAL A 338 26.44 -28.30 2.55
N TYR A 339 27.25 -27.28 2.28
CA TYR A 339 27.91 -27.08 1.00
C TYR A 339 29.41 -27.16 1.20
N ALA A 340 30.09 -27.92 0.34
CA ALA A 340 31.53 -28.06 0.32
C ALA A 340 32.12 -27.13 -0.77
N PRO A 341 33.00 -26.18 -0.42
CA PRO A 341 33.68 -25.39 -1.43
C PRO A 341 34.66 -26.26 -2.22
N ILE A 342 34.55 -26.26 -3.55
CA ILE A 342 35.49 -26.89 -4.47
C ILE A 342 36.34 -25.80 -5.10
N SER A 343 37.67 -25.91 -4.98
CA SER A 343 38.61 -25.02 -5.67
C SER A 343 38.64 -25.34 -7.16
N LEU A 344 38.58 -24.32 -8.01
CA LEU A 344 38.66 -24.46 -9.47
C LEU A 344 40.00 -23.96 -10.02
N VAL A 345 40.89 -23.56 -9.13
CA VAL A 345 42.20 -23.01 -9.43
C VAL A 345 43.30 -23.90 -8.85
N SER A 346 44.40 -23.94 -9.57
CA SER A 346 45.65 -24.61 -9.22
C SER A 346 46.46 -23.78 -8.20
N LYS A 347 47.60 -24.30 -7.75
CA LYS A 347 48.49 -23.62 -6.79
C LYS A 347 49.03 -22.28 -7.31
N ASP A 348 49.14 -22.14 -8.62
CA ASP A 348 49.65 -20.93 -9.28
C ASP A 348 48.54 -19.87 -9.48
N ASP A 349 47.40 -20.03 -8.79
CA ASP A 349 46.25 -19.14 -8.84
C ASP A 349 45.51 -19.12 -10.21
N ASP A 350 45.94 -19.93 -11.18
CA ASP A 350 45.25 -20.12 -12.46
C ASP A 350 44.18 -21.22 -12.42
N HIS A 351 43.10 -21.04 -13.18
CA HIS A 351 42.08 -22.09 -13.42
C HIS A 351 42.70 -23.39 -13.95
N PHE A 352 42.18 -24.52 -13.47
CA PHE A 352 42.61 -25.83 -13.98
C PHE A 352 42.33 -25.98 -15.49
N CYS A 353 43.30 -26.54 -16.22
CA CYS A 353 43.15 -26.96 -17.62
C CYS A 353 42.88 -28.46 -17.70
N GLU A 354 43.66 -29.27 -16.97
CA GLU A 354 43.50 -30.72 -16.91
C GLU A 354 43.56 -31.16 -15.43
N PRO A 355 42.46 -31.00 -14.69
CA PRO A 355 42.44 -31.35 -13.27
C PRO A 355 42.51 -32.87 -13.09
N VAL A 356 43.45 -33.34 -12.27
CA VAL A 356 43.68 -34.76 -11.98
C VAL A 356 43.76 -35.05 -10.49
N ARG A 357 43.34 -36.26 -10.12
CA ARG A 357 43.46 -36.83 -8.77
C ARG A 357 44.64 -37.80 -8.73
N VAL A 358 45.42 -37.68 -7.66
CA VAL A 358 46.56 -38.57 -7.37
C VAL A 358 46.08 -39.65 -6.38
N PRO A 359 46.38 -40.94 -6.61
CA PRO A 359 45.93 -42.03 -5.73
C PRO A 359 46.29 -41.80 -4.26
N GLY A 360 45.28 -41.77 -3.39
CA GLY A 360 45.43 -41.60 -1.94
C GLY A 360 45.58 -40.16 -1.45
N VAL A 361 45.66 -39.19 -2.36
CA VAL A 361 45.72 -37.76 -2.03
C VAL A 361 44.33 -37.14 -2.21
N PRO A 362 43.80 -36.41 -1.21
CA PRO A 362 42.46 -35.82 -1.30
C PRO A 362 42.39 -34.64 -2.28
N ASP A 363 43.50 -33.93 -2.47
CA ASP A 363 43.59 -32.72 -3.29
C ASP A 363 43.57 -33.01 -4.78
N VAL A 364 43.15 -32.01 -5.56
CA VAL A 364 43.20 -32.03 -7.03
C VAL A 364 44.38 -31.19 -7.50
N PHE A 365 45.06 -31.68 -8.53
CA PHE A 365 46.25 -31.06 -9.08
C PHE A 365 46.07 -30.77 -10.57
N GLU A 366 46.84 -29.80 -11.07
CA GLU A 366 47.01 -29.64 -12.51
C GLU A 366 47.88 -30.78 -13.03
N ARG A 367 47.49 -31.41 -14.14
CA ARG A 367 48.20 -32.57 -14.68
C ARG A 367 49.66 -32.26 -14.98
N ALA A 368 49.93 -31.11 -15.61
CA ALA A 368 51.29 -30.68 -15.93
C ALA A 368 52.19 -30.58 -14.69
N TYR A 369 51.66 -30.10 -13.56
CA TYR A 369 52.38 -30.03 -12.29
C TYR A 369 52.78 -31.41 -11.78
N VAL A 370 51.85 -32.38 -11.82
CA VAL A 370 52.12 -33.75 -11.37
C VAL A 370 53.13 -34.46 -12.27
N LEU A 371 53.00 -34.30 -13.58
CA LEU A 371 53.96 -34.86 -14.54
C LEU A 371 55.36 -34.30 -14.35
N GLN A 372 55.48 -33.00 -14.08
CA GLN A 372 56.77 -32.38 -13.78
C GLN A 372 57.38 -32.98 -12.51
N LYS A 373 56.60 -33.19 -11.45
CA LYS A 373 57.07 -33.86 -10.22
C LYS A 373 57.51 -35.31 -10.45
N ILE A 374 56.78 -36.06 -11.29
CA ILE A 374 57.18 -37.42 -11.70
C ILE A 374 58.52 -37.38 -12.45
N LYS A 375 58.69 -36.42 -13.37
CA LYS A 375 59.93 -36.24 -14.14
C LYS A 375 61.12 -35.86 -13.25
N ASP A 376 60.88 -35.04 -12.23
CA ASP A 376 61.88 -34.57 -11.27
C ASP A 376 62.20 -35.62 -10.17
N GLY A 377 61.48 -36.75 -10.15
CA GLY A 377 61.64 -37.81 -9.16
C GLY A 377 61.16 -37.44 -7.75
N GLU A 378 60.33 -36.41 -7.63
CA GLU A 378 59.82 -35.90 -6.36
C GLU A 378 58.61 -36.71 -5.86
N LYS A 379 58.52 -36.91 -4.53
CA LYS A 379 57.38 -37.60 -3.91
C LYS A 379 56.24 -36.64 -3.59
N ILE A 380 55.02 -37.01 -3.96
CA ILE A 380 53.81 -36.29 -3.56
C ILE A 380 53.38 -36.80 -2.16
N PRO A 381 53.21 -35.91 -1.16
CA PRO A 381 52.79 -36.31 0.18
C PRO A 381 51.48 -37.11 0.17
N ASN A 382 51.41 -38.17 0.99
CA ASN A 382 50.25 -39.06 1.14
C ASN A 382 49.84 -39.84 -0.12
N CYS A 383 50.67 -39.85 -1.17
CA CYS A 383 50.43 -40.72 -2.32
C CYS A 383 50.54 -42.19 -1.91
N THR A 384 49.51 -42.97 -2.24
CA THR A 384 49.43 -44.40 -1.88
C THR A 384 50.15 -45.30 -2.88
N GLU A 385 50.61 -44.76 -4.00
CA GLU A 385 51.31 -45.49 -5.06
C GLU A 385 52.73 -44.95 -5.23
N GLU A 386 53.73 -45.81 -4.97
CA GLU A 386 55.14 -45.50 -5.20
C GLU A 386 55.80 -46.60 -6.05
N PRO A 387 56.39 -46.29 -7.24
CA PRO A 387 56.49 -44.98 -7.86
C PRO A 387 55.18 -44.57 -8.56
N LEU A 388 54.80 -43.30 -8.40
CA LEU A 388 53.66 -42.70 -9.11
C LEU A 388 53.94 -42.67 -10.62
N ARG A 389 53.01 -43.20 -11.43
CA ARG A 389 53.13 -43.23 -12.90
C ARG A 389 52.04 -42.37 -13.54
N GLU A 390 52.28 -41.92 -14.76
CA GLU A 390 51.33 -41.06 -15.50
C GLU A 390 49.95 -41.70 -15.68
N PHE A 391 49.88 -43.00 -15.93
CA PHE A 391 48.60 -43.72 -16.08
C PHE A 391 47.84 -43.93 -14.77
N SER A 392 48.49 -43.67 -13.61
CA SER A 392 47.88 -43.76 -12.29
C SER A 392 47.01 -42.53 -11.98
N LEU A 393 47.15 -41.46 -12.77
CA LEU A 393 46.39 -40.23 -12.61
C LEU A 393 44.96 -40.41 -13.12
N GLN A 394 43.99 -40.05 -12.29
CA GLN A 394 42.57 -40.08 -12.66
C GLN A 394 42.09 -38.67 -12.98
N ARG A 395 41.28 -38.53 -14.04
CA ARG A 395 40.64 -37.25 -14.35
C ARG A 395 39.66 -36.86 -13.24
N ALA A 396 39.73 -35.61 -12.79
CA ALA A 396 38.77 -35.05 -11.84
C ALA A 396 37.51 -34.59 -12.58
N THR A 397 36.73 -35.55 -13.10
CA THR A 397 35.56 -35.29 -13.97
C THR A 397 34.48 -34.44 -13.28
N ASP A 398 34.39 -34.49 -11.95
CA ASP A 398 33.53 -33.63 -11.13
C ASP A 398 33.92 -32.15 -11.21
N ILE A 399 35.21 -31.85 -11.27
CA ILE A 399 35.73 -30.49 -11.44
C ILE A 399 35.66 -30.05 -12.90
N GLU A 400 35.95 -30.96 -13.84
CA GLU A 400 35.78 -30.69 -15.28
C GLU A 400 34.34 -30.29 -15.61
N LYS A 401 33.34 -31.00 -15.05
CA LYS A 401 31.91 -30.66 -15.16
C LYS A 401 31.62 -29.22 -14.73
N ILE A 402 32.21 -28.77 -13.63
CA ILE A 402 32.01 -27.41 -13.10
C ILE A 402 32.68 -26.38 -14.02
N LEU A 403 33.94 -26.61 -14.43
CA LEU A 403 34.69 -25.73 -15.32
C LEU A 403 34.00 -25.53 -16.69
N LEU A 404 33.35 -26.58 -17.20
CA LEU A 404 32.57 -26.54 -18.44
C LEU A 404 31.21 -25.84 -18.31
N SER A 405 30.82 -25.48 -17.10
CA SER A 405 29.47 -24.97 -16.83
C SER A 405 29.45 -23.60 -16.17
N ILE A 406 30.58 -23.08 -15.67
CA ILE A 406 30.62 -21.76 -15.03
C ILE A 406 31.71 -20.86 -15.63
N PRO A 407 31.52 -19.53 -15.62
CA PRO A 407 32.52 -18.60 -16.16
C PRO A 407 33.85 -18.59 -15.39
N ARG A 408 34.93 -18.23 -16.09
CA ARG A 408 36.32 -18.18 -15.56
C ARG A 408 36.58 -17.18 -14.43
N PHE A 409 35.66 -16.26 -14.14
CA PHE A 409 35.81 -15.39 -12.97
C PHE A 409 35.48 -16.13 -11.66
N VAL A 410 34.83 -17.31 -11.73
CA VAL A 410 34.44 -18.08 -10.55
C VAL A 410 35.57 -19.02 -10.15
N ARG A 411 36.34 -18.64 -9.12
CA ARG A 411 37.56 -19.36 -8.72
C ARG A 411 37.30 -20.57 -7.79
N ALA A 412 36.13 -20.62 -7.17
CA ALA A 412 35.67 -21.73 -6.35
C ALA A 412 34.14 -21.85 -6.43
N TYR A 413 33.61 -23.07 -6.33
CA TYR A 413 32.17 -23.32 -6.41
C TYR A 413 31.70 -24.17 -5.22
N PRO A 414 30.66 -23.76 -4.46
CA PRO A 414 30.09 -24.60 -3.42
C PRO A 414 29.24 -25.71 -4.03
N LEU A 415 29.56 -26.97 -3.76
CA LEU A 415 28.72 -28.10 -4.14
C LEU A 415 27.93 -28.60 -2.93
N TRP A 416 26.66 -28.91 -3.14
CA TRP A 416 25.80 -29.45 -2.10
C TRP A 416 26.25 -30.86 -1.68
N SER A 417 26.43 -31.09 -0.38
CA SER A 417 26.74 -32.42 0.16
C SER A 417 25.45 -33.15 0.53
N HIS A 418 25.20 -34.25 -0.17
CA HIS A 418 23.95 -35.02 -0.16
C HIS A 418 23.50 -35.43 1.26
N HIS A 419 22.39 -34.86 1.76
CA HIS A 419 21.68 -35.37 2.93
C HIS A 419 20.20 -35.62 2.60
N HIS A 420 19.90 -36.89 2.30
CA HIS A 420 18.58 -37.50 2.05
C HIS A 420 17.77 -36.93 0.87
N LYS A 421 17.08 -37.83 0.16
CA LYS A 421 16.03 -37.50 -0.80
C LYS A 421 14.88 -36.80 -0.06
N THR A 422 14.96 -35.48 0.13
CA THR A 422 13.80 -34.70 0.54
C THR A 422 12.87 -34.63 -0.67
N SER A 423 11.81 -35.45 -0.69
CA SER A 423 10.68 -35.20 -1.58
C SER A 423 10.13 -33.83 -1.22
N GLY A 424 10.23 -32.86 -2.15
CA GLY A 424 9.68 -31.52 -1.94
C GLY A 424 8.20 -31.61 -1.56
N GLN A 425 7.73 -30.69 -0.72
CA GLN A 425 6.32 -30.70 -0.31
C GLN A 425 5.37 -30.17 -1.40
N ASN A 426 5.85 -29.95 -2.65
CA ASN A 426 5.10 -29.40 -3.78
C ASN A 426 4.14 -28.27 -3.37
N PHE A 427 4.66 -27.28 -2.64
CA PHE A 427 3.90 -26.13 -2.17
C PHE A 427 2.63 -26.46 -1.34
N GLN A 428 2.58 -27.60 -0.62
CA GLN A 428 1.53 -27.87 0.39
C GLN A 428 1.71 -26.97 1.64
N VAL A 429 1.63 -25.65 1.45
CA VAL A 429 1.59 -24.67 2.51
C VAL A 429 0.13 -24.52 2.92
N ASN A 430 -0.24 -25.02 4.10
CA ASN A 430 -1.57 -24.77 4.64
C ASN A 430 -1.66 -23.30 5.10
N ILE A 431 -2.18 -22.43 4.24
CA ILE A 431 -2.29 -20.98 4.50
C ILE A 431 -3.60 -20.72 5.25
N GLN A 432 -3.59 -20.83 6.58
CA GLN A 432 -4.72 -20.42 7.43
C GLN A 432 -4.65 -18.94 7.88
N TRP A 433 -3.85 -18.11 7.23
CA TRP A 433 -3.45 -16.80 7.77
C TRP A 433 -3.94 -15.63 6.90
N THR A 434 -4.30 -14.53 7.55
CA THR A 434 -4.73 -13.29 6.89
C THR A 434 -3.56 -12.35 6.66
N PHE A 435 -3.71 -11.42 5.71
CA PHE A 435 -2.73 -10.36 5.45
C PHE A 435 -2.38 -9.55 6.73
N GLY A 436 -3.37 -9.29 7.60
CA GLY A 436 -3.14 -8.64 8.89
C GLY A 436 -2.18 -9.42 9.81
N SER A 437 -2.23 -10.76 9.79
CA SER A 437 -1.25 -11.59 10.52
C SER A 437 0.17 -11.46 9.95
N MET A 438 0.31 -11.25 8.63
CA MET A 438 1.62 -11.04 7.99
C MET A 438 2.18 -9.66 8.32
N VAL A 439 1.34 -8.62 8.35
CA VAL A 439 1.72 -7.26 8.77
C VAL A 439 2.25 -7.25 10.21
N GLU A 440 1.57 -7.93 11.13
CA GLU A 440 2.03 -7.99 12.53
C GLU A 440 3.39 -8.69 12.68
N ARG A 441 3.65 -9.71 11.85
CA ARG A 441 4.95 -10.40 11.84
C ARG A 441 6.07 -9.52 11.31
N LEU A 442 5.80 -8.67 10.30
CA LEU A 442 6.79 -7.76 9.74
C LEU A 442 7.41 -6.86 10.82
N LYS A 443 6.61 -6.39 11.79
CA LYS A 443 7.08 -5.60 12.94
C LYS A 443 8.20 -6.27 13.74
N SER A 444 8.26 -7.61 13.76
CA SER A 444 9.30 -8.37 14.46
C SER A 444 10.66 -8.41 13.74
N PHE A 445 10.76 -7.83 12.54
CA PHE A 445 11.96 -7.81 11.71
C PHE A 445 12.30 -6.37 11.29
N PRO A 446 12.95 -5.57 12.17
CA PRO A 446 13.18 -4.14 11.95
C PRO A 446 13.87 -3.77 10.63
N ARG A 447 14.74 -4.64 10.09
CA ARG A 447 15.44 -4.38 8.81
C ARG A 447 14.56 -4.51 7.57
N LEU A 448 13.43 -5.21 7.68
CA LEU A 448 12.42 -5.33 6.64
C LEU A 448 11.34 -4.24 6.76
N ASN A 449 11.36 -3.44 7.82
CA ASN A 449 10.49 -2.27 7.91
C ASN A 449 11.05 -1.17 7.01
N VAL A 450 10.17 -0.57 6.21
CA VAL A 450 10.50 0.62 5.44
C VAL A 450 10.68 1.77 6.43
N THR A 451 11.90 2.27 6.51
CA THR A 451 12.25 3.42 7.34
C THR A 451 11.84 4.69 6.62
N PRO A 452 11.03 5.53 7.27
CA PRO A 452 10.79 6.91 6.86
C PRO A 452 12.08 7.69 6.60
N PRO A 453 12.19 8.46 5.50
CA PRO A 453 13.34 9.35 5.28
C PRO A 453 13.75 10.15 6.53
N LEU A 454 12.85 10.80 7.25
CA LEU A 454 13.22 11.66 8.37
C LEU A 454 13.65 10.91 9.63
N HIS A 455 13.25 9.64 9.78
CA HIS A 455 13.79 8.78 10.84
C HIS A 455 15.28 8.45 10.60
N LEU A 456 15.81 8.70 9.39
CA LEU A 456 17.24 8.53 9.11
C LEU A 456 18.10 9.65 9.73
N LYS A 457 17.53 10.78 10.17
CA LYS A 457 18.27 11.84 10.87
C LYS A 457 18.93 11.32 12.15
N ASP A 458 18.21 10.46 12.86
CA ASP A 458 18.63 9.88 14.15
C ASP A 458 19.50 8.62 13.99
N LEU A 459 19.59 8.08 12.76
CA LEU A 459 20.36 6.87 12.46
C LEU A 459 21.81 7.26 12.12
N GLY A 460 22.76 6.74 12.90
CA GLY A 460 24.20 6.92 12.67
C GLY A 460 24.75 6.11 11.48
N HIS A 461 26.07 6.07 11.33
CA HIS A 461 26.79 5.43 10.20
C HIS A 461 26.68 3.89 10.08
N TYR A 462 25.91 3.20 10.92
CA TYR A 462 26.12 1.77 11.17
C TYR A 462 24.93 0.84 10.89
N GLN A 463 23.84 1.32 10.31
CA GLN A 463 22.68 0.46 10.05
C GLN A 463 22.02 0.72 8.71
N SER A 464 22.26 -0.17 7.74
CA SER A 464 21.52 -0.16 6.48
C SER A 464 20.07 -0.56 6.71
N CYS A 465 19.14 0.21 6.15
CA CYS A 465 17.71 -0.05 6.24
C CYS A 465 17.00 0.34 4.94
N LEU A 466 15.77 -0.15 4.77
CA LEU A 466 14.95 0.16 3.61
C LEU A 466 14.44 1.60 3.72
N VAL A 467 14.43 2.36 2.63
CA VAL A 467 13.92 3.74 2.59
C VAL A 467 13.13 3.96 1.33
N LEU A 468 12.02 4.70 1.42
CA LEU A 468 11.23 5.07 0.25
C LEU A 468 11.95 6.14 -0.57
N LEU A 469 12.24 5.86 -1.85
CA LEU A 469 12.87 6.78 -2.78
C LEU A 469 11.86 7.64 -3.55
N SER A 470 10.71 7.05 -3.87
CA SER A 470 9.51 7.68 -4.44
C SER A 470 8.30 6.78 -4.15
N GLU A 471 7.08 7.18 -4.54
CA GLU A 471 5.86 6.37 -4.33
C GLU A 471 5.97 4.91 -4.85
N ASP A 472 6.78 4.71 -5.89
CA ASP A 472 6.97 3.44 -6.60
C ASP A 472 8.40 2.89 -6.55
N ASN A 473 9.30 3.48 -5.76
CA ASN A 473 10.68 2.99 -5.65
C ASN A 473 11.14 2.90 -4.19
N LEU A 474 11.58 1.70 -3.79
CA LEU A 474 12.19 1.40 -2.51
C LEU A 474 13.71 1.24 -2.68
N GLY A 475 14.49 2.01 -1.93
CA GLY A 475 15.94 1.94 -1.89
C GLY A 475 16.50 1.46 -0.57
N ILE A 476 17.82 1.53 -0.44
CA ILE A 476 18.54 1.05 0.74
C ILE A 476 19.46 2.16 1.24
N TYR A 477 19.16 2.69 2.41
CA TYR A 477 20.04 3.61 3.10
C TYR A 477 21.35 2.90 3.43
N LEU A 478 22.49 3.48 3.03
CA LEU A 478 23.81 2.92 3.33
C LEU A 478 24.43 3.63 4.53
N HIS A 479 24.63 4.94 4.42
CA HIS A 479 25.23 5.78 5.45
C HIS A 479 24.97 7.27 5.16
N LYS A 480 25.27 8.12 6.14
CA LYS A 480 25.30 9.57 6.00
C LYS A 480 26.55 10.01 5.24
N SER A 481 26.37 10.85 4.23
CA SER A 481 27.42 11.27 3.31
C SER A 481 28.39 12.28 3.95
N LYS A 482 29.67 12.26 3.54
CA LYS A 482 30.70 13.17 4.07
C LYS A 482 30.64 14.51 3.32
N GLY A 483 29.95 15.50 3.89
CA GLY A 483 29.97 16.87 3.36
C GLY A 483 28.87 17.80 3.85
N ALA A 484 27.72 17.27 4.27
CA ALA A 484 26.59 18.04 4.82
C ALA A 484 25.77 17.19 5.81
N ALA A 485 25.10 17.83 6.77
CA ALA A 485 24.33 17.14 7.82
C ALA A 485 23.11 16.38 7.28
N ASP A 486 22.56 16.78 6.14
CA ASP A 486 21.29 16.22 5.63
C ASP A 486 21.47 15.39 4.35
N MET A 487 22.71 15.06 3.97
CA MET A 487 22.98 14.25 2.78
C MET A 487 23.16 12.77 3.17
N ILE A 488 22.42 11.90 2.49
CA ILE A 488 22.47 10.45 2.68
C ILE A 488 22.87 9.74 1.39
N ASP A 489 23.61 8.64 1.51
CA ASP A 489 23.93 7.76 0.39
C ASP A 489 22.95 6.59 0.39
N VAL A 490 22.13 6.50 -0.66
CA VAL A 490 21.10 5.48 -0.85
C VAL A 490 21.41 4.66 -2.10
N ARG A 491 21.27 3.35 -2.02
CA ARG A 491 21.33 2.47 -3.17
C ARG A 491 19.94 2.32 -3.79
N ASP A 492 19.85 2.61 -5.09
CA ASP A 492 18.68 2.32 -5.91
C ASP A 492 18.87 0.95 -6.57
N CYS A 493 18.02 -0.02 -6.21
CA CYS A 493 18.14 -1.38 -6.74
C CYS A 493 17.55 -1.54 -8.14
N LEU A 494 16.94 -0.52 -8.74
CA LEU A 494 16.50 -0.59 -10.13
C LEU A 494 17.69 -0.42 -11.09
N ASP A 495 18.56 0.57 -10.84
CA ASP A 495 19.73 0.86 -11.69
C ASP A 495 21.07 0.43 -11.07
N GLY A 496 21.07 -0.04 -9.82
CA GLY A 496 22.26 -0.50 -9.10
C GLY A 496 23.18 0.60 -8.61
N LYS A 497 22.82 1.87 -8.77
CA LYS A 497 23.70 3.00 -8.45
C LYS A 497 23.48 3.46 -7.01
N VAL A 498 24.59 3.86 -6.38
CA VAL A 498 24.54 4.64 -5.14
C VAL A 498 24.33 6.11 -5.50
N LYS A 499 23.25 6.68 -4.97
CA LYS A 499 22.84 8.07 -5.18
C LYS A 499 22.98 8.81 -3.86
N THR A 500 23.68 9.94 -3.88
CA THR A 500 23.67 10.87 -2.75
C THR A 500 22.43 11.75 -2.88
N MET A 501 21.58 11.75 -1.85
CA MET A 501 20.29 12.46 -1.83
C MET A 501 20.18 13.34 -0.59
N ASP A 502 19.51 14.49 -0.74
CA ASP A 502 19.13 15.34 0.37
C ASP A 502 17.93 14.73 1.10
N LEU A 503 18.06 14.56 2.41
CA LEU A 503 17.09 13.89 3.25
C LEU A 503 15.75 14.61 3.32
N ASN A 504 15.78 15.94 3.37
CA ASN A 504 14.58 16.76 3.50
C ASN A 504 13.85 16.84 2.16
N LEU A 505 14.60 16.89 1.04
CA LEU A 505 14.02 16.78 -0.30
C LEU A 505 13.39 15.39 -0.54
N LEU A 506 14.07 14.34 -0.10
CA LEU A 506 13.57 12.98 -0.18
C LEU A 506 12.28 12.81 0.64
N ALA A 507 12.26 13.36 1.84
CA ALA A 507 11.09 13.38 2.71
C ALA A 507 9.89 14.11 2.08
N ALA A 508 10.13 15.26 1.46
CA ALA A 508 9.10 16.02 0.76
C ALA A 508 8.50 15.22 -0.42
N ASN A 509 9.36 14.57 -1.22
CA ASN A 509 8.94 13.82 -2.41
C ASN A 509 8.20 12.52 -2.10
N THR A 510 8.39 11.95 -0.90
CA THR A 510 7.83 10.66 -0.50
C THR A 510 6.67 10.80 0.49
N GLY A 511 6.22 12.02 0.74
CA GLY A 511 5.13 12.30 1.68
C GLY A 511 5.53 12.12 3.15
N ASP A 512 6.82 12.03 3.46
CA ASP A 512 7.32 11.89 4.82
C ASP A 512 7.43 13.26 5.50
N HIS A 513 6.31 13.86 5.88
CA HIS A 513 6.27 15.17 6.54
C HIS A 513 6.60 15.10 8.04
N ARG A 514 7.39 14.09 8.44
CA ARG A 514 7.55 13.76 9.86
C ARG A 514 8.48 14.68 10.63
N ASP A 515 9.24 15.52 9.96
CA ASP A 515 10.12 16.51 10.55
C ASP A 515 10.28 17.66 9.55
N ASP A 516 10.48 18.85 10.08
CA ASP A 516 10.55 20.10 9.34
C ASP A 516 9.18 20.51 8.80
N GLN A 517 8.46 21.28 9.64
CA GLN A 517 7.97 22.64 9.38
C GLN A 517 7.45 23.01 7.96
N SER A 518 7.21 22.03 7.10
CA SER A 518 6.76 22.10 5.73
C SER A 518 5.26 21.87 5.76
N PHE A 519 4.56 22.90 5.31
CA PHE A 519 3.12 22.88 5.16
C PHE A 519 2.78 21.89 4.05
N VAL A 520 2.24 20.70 4.39
CA VAL A 520 1.75 19.73 3.40
C VAL A 520 0.38 19.21 3.79
N THR A 521 -0.53 19.21 2.81
CA THR A 521 -1.95 18.89 2.96
C THR A 521 -2.32 17.89 1.86
N THR A 522 -3.13 16.88 2.20
CA THR A 522 -3.59 15.88 1.21
C THR A 522 -4.77 16.40 0.39
N ARG A 523 -5.48 17.40 0.93
CA ARG A 523 -6.61 18.11 0.31
C ARG A 523 -6.44 19.62 0.43
N THR A 524 -7.23 20.38 -0.32
CA THR A 524 -7.30 21.83 -0.18
C THR A 524 -8.00 22.17 1.14
N PRO A 525 -7.32 22.85 2.10
CA PRO A 525 -7.94 23.18 3.38
C PRO A 525 -8.97 24.30 3.26
N GLU A 526 -10.13 24.11 3.85
CA GLU A 526 -11.20 25.12 3.92
C GLU A 526 -11.01 26.07 5.11
N GLU A 527 -10.36 25.59 6.17
CA GLU A 527 -10.07 26.37 7.38
C GLU A 527 -8.66 26.05 7.91
N ALA A 528 -7.90 27.10 8.22
CA ALA A 528 -6.60 27.03 8.86
C ALA A 528 -6.72 27.55 10.30
N ILE A 529 -6.45 26.67 11.27
CA ILE A 529 -6.61 26.95 12.69
C ILE A 529 -5.24 26.96 13.35
N LEU A 530 -4.84 28.10 13.92
CA LEU A 530 -3.66 28.17 14.76
C LEU A 530 -4.07 28.15 16.23
N VAL A 531 -3.72 27.09 16.93
CA VAL A 531 -3.98 26.98 18.37
C VAL A 531 -2.83 27.61 19.15
N LEU A 532 -3.16 28.60 19.98
CA LEU A 532 -2.25 29.24 20.91
C LEU A 532 -2.51 28.65 22.30
N ILE A 533 -1.53 27.95 22.85
CA ILE A 533 -1.58 27.41 24.21
C ILE A 533 -0.72 28.28 25.14
N ASP A 534 -1.36 28.82 26.17
CA ASP A 534 -0.68 29.48 27.26
C ASP A 534 0.06 28.46 28.12
N THR A 535 1.37 28.65 28.26
CA THR A 535 2.23 27.86 29.15
C THR A 535 2.93 28.75 30.17
N SER A 536 2.37 29.93 30.48
CA SER A 536 2.89 30.84 31.49
C SER A 536 2.77 30.27 32.91
N SER A 537 3.47 30.87 33.87
CA SER A 537 3.46 30.39 35.27
C SER A 537 2.08 30.47 35.94
N SER A 538 1.17 31.35 35.49
CA SER A 538 -0.20 31.44 36.02
C SER A 538 -1.06 30.22 35.65
N MET A 539 -0.61 29.41 34.70
CA MET A 539 -1.25 28.16 34.30
C MET A 539 -1.02 27.01 35.29
N GLU A 540 -0.14 27.20 36.27
CA GLU A 540 0.12 26.25 37.36
C GLU A 540 -0.91 26.36 38.50
N GLU A 541 -1.72 27.44 38.50
CA GLU A 541 -2.78 27.67 39.47
C GLU A 541 -3.96 26.71 39.29
N GLU A 542 -4.77 26.57 40.34
CA GLU A 542 -6.02 25.82 40.30
C GLU A 542 -6.98 26.42 39.27
N CYS A 543 -7.62 25.55 38.47
CA CYS A 543 -8.49 26.00 37.39
C CYS A 543 -9.83 26.51 37.94
N TYR A 544 -10.51 25.75 38.80
CA TYR A 544 -11.87 26.09 39.28
C TYR A 544 -12.01 25.89 40.77
N GLU A 545 -12.86 26.71 41.42
CA GLU A 545 -13.22 26.57 42.84
C GLU A 545 -13.86 25.18 43.02
N ASN A 546 -13.15 24.25 43.69
CA ASN A 546 -13.49 22.83 43.95
C ASN A 546 -12.88 21.75 43.02
N ALA A 547 -11.95 22.07 42.12
CA ALA A 547 -11.26 21.06 41.29
C ALA A 547 -9.75 21.00 41.57
N GLU A 548 -9.21 19.82 41.91
CA GLU A 548 -7.75 19.57 42.05
C GLU A 548 -6.98 19.62 40.70
N ILE A 549 -7.57 20.21 39.65
CA ILE A 549 -7.00 20.25 38.30
C ILE A 549 -6.39 21.63 38.06
N LYS A 550 -5.09 21.66 37.74
CA LYS A 550 -4.38 22.89 37.33
C LYS A 550 -4.84 23.35 35.94
N LYS A 551 -4.80 24.66 35.68
CA LYS A 551 -5.20 25.22 34.37
C LYS A 551 -4.45 24.58 33.20
N ILE A 552 -3.14 24.29 33.35
CA ILE A 552 -2.34 23.64 32.32
C ILE A 552 -2.84 22.23 31.97
N HIS A 553 -3.35 21.47 32.94
CA HIS A 553 -3.93 20.15 32.69
C HIS A 553 -5.28 20.27 31.98
N ALA A 554 -6.10 21.25 32.38
CA ALA A 554 -7.36 21.55 31.69
C ALA A 554 -7.12 21.93 30.21
N VAL A 555 -6.10 22.75 29.90
CA VAL A 555 -5.74 23.06 28.50
C VAL A 555 -5.39 21.81 27.71
N LYS A 556 -4.57 20.92 28.28
CA LYS A 556 -4.17 19.67 27.60
C LYS A 556 -5.38 18.82 27.23
N GLU A 557 -6.33 18.69 28.16
CA GLU A 557 -7.55 17.91 27.96
C GLU A 557 -8.48 18.54 26.93
N LEU A 558 -8.67 19.86 27.00
CA LEU A 558 -9.46 20.63 26.04
C LEU A 558 -8.90 20.54 24.62
N PHE A 559 -7.59 20.69 24.46
CA PHE A 559 -6.95 20.56 23.16
C PHE A 559 -7.03 19.13 22.61
N ASP A 560 -6.86 18.11 23.45
CA ASP A 560 -6.97 16.71 23.00
C ASP A 560 -8.39 16.39 22.51
N ASN A 561 -9.41 16.91 23.19
CA ASN A 561 -10.81 16.80 22.76
C ASN A 561 -11.05 17.56 21.44
N PHE A 562 -10.58 18.81 21.33
CA PHE A 562 -10.65 19.60 20.09
C PHE A 562 -10.01 18.85 18.90
N ALA A 563 -8.81 18.31 19.07
CA ALA A 563 -8.10 17.58 18.03
C ALA A 563 -8.84 16.27 17.66
N THR A 564 -9.26 15.48 18.65
CA THR A 564 -9.95 14.22 18.43
C THR A 564 -11.28 14.42 17.72
N ARG A 565 -12.08 15.41 18.13
CA ARG A 565 -13.37 15.71 17.49
C ARG A 565 -13.19 16.33 16.11
N SER A 566 -12.20 17.18 15.90
CA SER A 566 -11.88 17.72 14.57
C SER A 566 -11.54 16.62 13.56
N MET A 567 -10.79 15.59 13.99
CA MET A 567 -10.52 14.41 13.15
C MET A 567 -11.76 13.54 12.95
N ALA A 568 -12.54 13.29 14.01
CA ALA A 568 -13.73 12.43 13.95
C ALA A 568 -14.80 12.98 13.00
N TYR A 569 -14.95 14.30 12.92
CA TYR A 569 -15.89 14.96 12.01
C TYR A 569 -15.37 15.12 10.58
N ASP A 570 -14.12 14.74 10.31
CA ASP A 570 -13.43 14.85 9.02
C ASP A 570 -13.49 16.25 8.38
N PHE A 571 -13.36 17.29 9.19
CA PHE A 571 -13.30 18.65 8.66
C PHE A 571 -12.03 18.86 7.83
N HIS A 572 -12.13 19.71 6.81
CA HIS A 572 -11.02 20.11 5.93
C HIS A 572 -10.10 21.14 6.62
N HIS A 573 -9.66 20.82 7.83
CA HIS A 573 -8.85 21.67 8.69
C HIS A 573 -7.37 21.38 8.53
N VAL A 574 -6.57 22.45 8.54
CA VAL A 574 -5.14 22.36 8.85
C VAL A 574 -4.86 23.08 10.15
N ILE A 575 -4.23 22.38 11.08
CA ILE A 575 -4.05 22.91 12.45
C ILE A 575 -2.57 23.11 12.71
N GLY A 576 -2.20 24.29 13.19
CA GLY A 576 -0.86 24.58 13.72
C GLY A 576 -0.92 24.79 15.23
N LEU A 577 0.19 24.53 15.93
CA LEU A 577 0.27 24.67 17.38
C LEU A 577 1.43 25.57 17.78
N VAL A 578 1.13 26.57 18.59
CA VAL A 578 2.07 27.51 19.18
C VAL A 578 1.88 27.49 20.69
N LYS A 579 2.99 27.41 21.43
CA LYS A 579 2.98 27.72 22.85
C LYS A 579 3.50 29.13 23.08
N PHE A 580 3.01 29.77 24.13
CA PHE A 580 3.56 31.04 24.58
C PHE A 580 3.72 31.07 26.09
N ASP A 581 4.90 31.51 26.50
CA ASP A 581 5.33 31.81 27.86
C ASP A 581 6.17 33.10 27.77
N SER A 582 7.33 33.20 28.43
CA SER A 582 8.31 34.26 28.19
C SER A 582 8.85 34.30 26.76
N MET A 583 8.53 33.31 25.92
CA MET A 583 8.74 33.33 24.48
C MET A 583 7.52 32.73 23.73
N VAL A 584 7.30 33.19 22.50
CA VAL A 584 6.31 32.59 21.59
C VAL A 584 7.01 31.58 20.69
N LYS A 585 6.75 30.28 20.90
CA LYS A 585 7.40 29.18 20.16
C LYS A 585 6.37 28.36 19.38
N MET A 586 6.63 28.21 18.08
CA MET A 586 5.91 27.30 17.21
C MET A 586 6.31 25.85 17.54
N LEU A 587 5.35 25.03 17.96
CA LEU A 587 5.57 23.63 18.32
C LEU A 587 5.40 22.70 17.12
N HIS A 588 4.35 22.93 16.31
CA HIS A 588 4.11 22.16 15.11
C HIS A 588 3.44 23.01 14.03
N THR A 589 3.95 22.96 12.79
CA THR A 589 3.39 23.71 11.66
C THR A 589 2.01 23.16 11.29
N PHE A 590 1.30 23.86 10.42
CA PHE A 590 -0.02 23.44 9.95
C PHE A 590 0.03 22.04 9.32
N THR A 591 -0.81 21.13 9.83
CA THR A 591 -0.97 19.78 9.29
C THR A 591 -2.39 19.27 9.51
N GLU A 592 -2.76 18.27 8.73
CA GLU A 592 -4.02 17.51 8.87
C GLU A 592 -3.87 16.34 9.88
N ASN A 593 -2.64 15.87 10.12
CA ASN A 593 -2.39 14.72 10.99
C ASN A 593 -2.17 15.15 12.44
N LEU A 594 -3.21 15.01 13.27
CA LEU A 594 -3.17 15.55 14.64
C LEU A 594 -2.52 14.63 15.68
N GLU A 595 -2.14 13.40 15.34
CA GLU A 595 -1.60 12.43 16.31
C GLU A 595 -0.29 12.91 16.96
N LYS A 596 0.49 13.71 16.23
CA LYS A 596 1.74 14.29 16.75
C LYS A 596 1.52 15.38 17.78
N PHE A 597 0.39 16.09 17.74
CA PHE A 597 0.14 17.16 18.71
C PHE A 597 -0.06 16.57 20.11
N LYS A 598 -0.61 15.36 20.22
CA LYS A 598 -0.76 14.65 21.51
C LYS A 598 0.59 14.47 22.22
N VAL A 599 1.68 14.27 21.48
CA VAL A 599 3.03 14.18 22.06
C VAL A 599 3.51 15.55 22.54
N HIS A 600 3.28 16.60 21.75
CA HIS A 600 3.68 17.97 22.11
C HIS A 600 2.92 18.50 23.33
N THR A 601 1.61 18.24 23.40
CA THR A 601 0.76 18.71 24.51
C THR A 601 1.02 17.98 25.81
N ARG A 602 1.32 16.67 25.79
CA ARG A 602 1.71 15.90 26.99
C ARG A 602 2.90 16.52 27.71
N ASN A 603 3.90 16.99 26.95
CA ASN A 603 5.15 17.54 27.46
C ASN A 603 5.09 19.04 27.82
N LEU A 604 3.93 19.70 27.77
CA LEU A 604 3.83 21.12 28.15
C LEU A 604 3.94 21.27 29.67
N GLU A 605 4.74 22.24 30.10
CA GLU A 605 4.92 22.63 31.50
C GLU A 605 4.74 24.15 31.62
N ALA A 606 4.14 24.59 32.72
CA ALA A 606 3.92 26.01 33.01
C ALA A 606 5.24 26.68 33.46
N SER A 607 5.62 27.78 32.82
CA SER A 607 6.83 28.55 33.15
C SER A 607 6.78 29.96 32.58
N GLY A 608 7.56 30.90 33.10
CA GLY A 608 7.71 32.23 32.50
C GLY A 608 6.49 33.15 32.65
N CYS A 609 6.47 34.23 31.85
CA CYS A 609 5.43 35.26 31.82
C CYS A 609 4.45 35.04 30.66
N THR A 610 3.36 35.80 30.61
CA THR A 610 2.30 35.65 29.59
C THR A 610 2.49 36.67 28.47
N LEU A 611 2.89 36.20 27.28
CA LEU A 611 3.08 36.99 26.05
C LEU A 611 1.91 36.83 25.06
N LEU A 612 0.68 37.12 25.51
CA LEU A 612 -0.56 36.89 24.77
C LEU A 612 -0.65 37.71 23.48
N TYR A 613 -0.41 39.03 23.53
CA TYR A 613 -0.54 39.89 22.36
C TYR A 613 0.56 39.64 21.32
N ASP A 614 1.76 39.31 21.78
CA ASP A 614 2.85 38.85 20.90
C ASP A 614 2.51 37.52 20.22
N ALA A 615 1.87 36.58 20.94
CA ALA A 615 1.40 35.31 20.38
C ALA A 615 0.30 35.51 19.32
N LEU A 616 -0.68 36.38 19.58
CA LEU A 616 -1.72 36.74 18.61
C LEU A 616 -1.14 37.39 17.35
N ARG A 617 -0.20 38.33 17.50
CA ARG A 617 0.49 38.96 16.36
C ARG A 617 1.27 37.94 15.53
N ARG A 618 1.98 37.03 16.19
CA ARG A 618 2.71 35.94 15.52
C ARG A 618 1.75 35.02 14.80
N GLY A 619 0.62 34.69 15.43
CA GLY A 619 -0.38 33.84 14.83
C GLY A 619 -0.98 34.40 13.56
N ALA A 620 -1.26 35.72 13.53
CA ALA A 620 -1.66 36.41 12.31
C ALA A 620 -0.62 36.24 11.18
N SER A 621 0.67 36.41 11.48
CA SER A 621 1.75 36.26 10.49
C SER A 621 1.88 34.82 9.96
N GLU A 622 1.70 33.81 10.80
CA GLU A 622 1.78 32.41 10.37
C GLU A 622 0.57 32.00 9.51
N LEU A 623 -0.63 32.46 9.87
CA LEU A 623 -1.84 32.23 9.07
C LEU A 623 -1.82 32.94 7.71
N GLU A 624 -1.17 34.11 7.62
CA GLU A 624 -0.94 34.80 6.34
C GLU A 624 -0.12 33.95 5.34
N LYS A 625 0.82 33.14 5.83
CA LYS A 625 1.59 32.21 4.98
C LYS A 625 0.70 31.14 4.36
N VAL A 626 -0.28 30.64 5.13
CA VAL A 626 -1.27 29.67 4.64
C VAL A 626 -2.17 30.32 3.58
N LYS A 627 -2.67 31.53 3.85
CA LYS A 627 -3.50 32.28 2.91
C LYS A 627 -2.82 32.59 1.59
N ALA A 628 -1.51 32.81 1.59
CA ALA A 628 -0.74 33.00 0.37
C ALA A 628 -0.77 31.76 -0.54
N SER A 629 -0.86 30.56 0.05
CA SER A 629 -0.96 29.29 -0.67
C SER A 629 -2.41 28.89 -0.97
N PHE A 630 -3.35 29.26 -0.08
CA PHE A 630 -4.78 28.93 -0.16
C PHE A 630 -5.63 30.19 0.06
N PRO A 631 -5.93 30.96 -1.00
CA PRO A 631 -6.60 32.26 -0.87
C PRO A 631 -8.02 32.20 -0.27
N ASP A 632 -8.74 31.10 -0.54
CA ASP A 632 -10.13 30.90 -0.09
C ASP A 632 -10.24 30.29 1.33
N CYS A 633 -9.09 29.96 1.94
CA CYS A 633 -9.02 29.33 3.25
C CYS A 633 -9.40 30.33 4.37
N ARG A 634 -10.31 29.91 5.27
CA ARG A 634 -10.70 30.70 6.44
C ARG A 634 -9.59 30.67 7.48
N LEU A 635 -9.18 31.83 7.98
CA LEU A 635 -8.10 31.92 8.96
C LEU A 635 -8.63 32.11 10.37
N ARG A 636 -8.21 31.24 11.29
CA ARG A 636 -8.66 31.25 12.68
C ARG A 636 -7.52 31.09 13.66
N VAL A 637 -7.58 31.85 14.75
CA VAL A 637 -6.78 31.62 15.96
C VAL A 637 -7.71 31.09 17.05
N LEU A 638 -7.31 29.98 17.69
CA LEU A 638 -7.98 29.46 18.89
C LEU A 638 -7.02 29.61 20.08
N CYS A 639 -7.36 30.48 21.02
CA CYS A 639 -6.52 30.81 22.17
C CYS A 639 -7.02 30.14 23.45
N LEU A 640 -6.16 29.30 24.06
CA LEU A 640 -6.40 28.63 25.34
C LEU A 640 -5.50 29.27 26.40
N THR A 641 -6.07 30.10 27.28
CA THR A 641 -5.31 30.98 28.20
C THR A 641 -6.17 31.36 29.40
N ASP A 642 -5.57 31.88 30.47
CA ASP A 642 -6.30 32.62 31.51
C ASP A 642 -6.41 34.13 31.21
N GLY A 643 -5.81 34.58 30.11
CA GLY A 643 -5.99 35.91 29.50
C GLY A 643 -5.09 37.01 30.05
N ASN A 644 -4.40 36.81 31.17
CA ASN A 644 -3.66 37.87 31.85
C ASN A 644 -2.28 38.09 31.23
N ASP A 645 -2.19 38.99 30.24
CA ASP A 645 -0.90 39.40 29.69
C ASP A 645 -0.05 40.13 30.73
N SER A 646 1.19 39.68 30.93
CA SER A 646 2.12 40.21 31.94
C SER A 646 3.45 40.68 31.35
N GLY A 647 3.63 40.61 30.03
CA GLY A 647 4.92 40.92 29.41
C GLY A 647 4.93 41.22 27.92
N SER A 648 3.78 41.28 27.24
CA SER A 648 3.80 41.60 25.80
C SER A 648 4.26 43.04 25.56
N PHE A 649 5.09 43.21 24.53
CA PHE A 649 5.54 44.55 24.08
C PHE A 649 4.55 45.19 23.11
N MET A 650 3.53 44.44 22.70
CA MET A 650 2.59 44.81 21.66
C MET A 650 1.32 45.44 22.22
N ASP A 651 0.90 46.54 21.59
CA ASP A 651 -0.37 47.21 21.89
C ASP A 651 -1.59 46.36 21.43
N PRO A 652 -2.58 46.11 22.29
CA PRO A 652 -3.76 45.29 21.98
C PRO A 652 -4.58 45.81 20.80
N ALA A 653 -4.75 47.13 20.66
CA ALA A 653 -5.49 47.73 19.56
C ALA A 653 -4.75 47.55 18.22
N ALA A 654 -3.42 47.72 18.22
CA ALA A 654 -2.57 47.48 17.06
C ALA A 654 -2.60 46.01 16.60
N VAL A 655 -2.56 45.06 17.54
CA VAL A 655 -2.67 43.62 17.23
C VAL A 655 -4.04 43.29 16.65
N THR A 656 -5.11 43.85 17.21
CA THR A 656 -6.48 43.67 16.70
C THR A 656 -6.65 44.23 15.29
N ALA A 657 -6.12 45.44 15.04
CA ALA A 657 -6.14 46.04 13.71
C ALA A 657 -5.38 45.18 12.69
N LYS A 658 -4.28 44.53 13.08
CA LYS A 658 -3.55 43.57 12.23
C LYS A 658 -4.41 42.34 11.93
N LEU A 659 -4.98 41.70 12.95
CA LEU A 659 -5.84 40.51 12.79
C LEU A 659 -7.01 40.78 11.82
N LEU A 660 -7.65 41.95 11.95
CA LEU A 660 -8.72 42.38 11.05
C LEU A 660 -8.24 42.58 9.61
N LYS A 661 -7.09 43.23 9.39
CA LYS A 661 -6.49 43.41 8.05
C LYS A 661 -6.16 42.08 7.38
N SER A 662 -5.69 41.10 8.14
CA SER A 662 -5.38 39.76 7.65
C SER A 662 -6.63 38.89 7.44
N ASN A 663 -7.81 39.37 7.86
CA ASN A 663 -9.08 38.64 7.92
C ASN A 663 -9.06 37.41 8.84
N VAL A 664 -8.25 37.46 9.90
CA VAL A 664 -8.16 36.39 10.92
C VAL A 664 -9.29 36.55 11.94
N THR A 665 -9.93 35.45 12.31
CA THR A 665 -10.92 35.41 13.40
C THR A 665 -10.29 34.81 14.66
N VAL A 666 -10.47 35.44 15.82
CA VAL A 666 -9.93 34.96 17.09
C VAL A 666 -11.07 34.41 17.95
N ASP A 667 -10.98 33.13 18.30
CA ASP A 667 -11.77 32.54 19.38
C ASP A 667 -10.88 32.35 20.61
N SER A 668 -11.41 32.63 21.79
CA SER A 668 -10.68 32.52 23.06
C SER A 668 -11.48 31.72 24.09
N ILE A 669 -10.82 30.83 24.81
CA ILE A 669 -11.37 30.10 25.95
C ILE A 669 -10.57 30.54 27.17
N LEU A 670 -11.22 31.28 28.07
CA LEU A 670 -10.64 31.77 29.32
C LEU A 670 -10.77 30.72 30.41
N LEU A 671 -9.64 30.30 30.97
CA LEU A 671 -9.59 29.29 32.02
C LEU A 671 -9.51 29.90 33.41
N GLY A 672 -10.36 29.35 34.27
CA GLY A 672 -10.52 29.71 35.67
C GLY A 672 -11.24 31.03 35.93
N ASN A 673 -11.20 31.47 37.19
CA ASN A 673 -12.01 32.59 37.66
C ASN A 673 -11.37 33.96 37.36
N VAL A 674 -10.87 34.13 36.13
CA VAL A 674 -10.27 35.38 35.65
C VAL A 674 -11.27 36.12 34.77
N GLU A 675 -11.25 37.44 34.79
CA GLU A 675 -11.98 38.27 33.83
C GLU A 675 -11.00 39.01 32.93
N ASN A 676 -11.18 38.87 31.62
CA ASN A 676 -10.37 39.59 30.65
C ASN A 676 -11.25 40.27 29.61
N THR A 677 -11.49 41.56 29.84
CA THR A 677 -12.31 42.39 28.97
C THR A 677 -11.63 42.70 27.64
N MET A 678 -10.29 42.72 27.60
CA MET A 678 -9.52 43.03 26.41
C MET A 678 -9.58 41.89 25.40
N LEU A 679 -9.15 40.67 25.79
CA LEU A 679 -9.20 39.48 24.93
C LEU A 679 -10.64 39.20 24.47
N HIS A 680 -11.63 39.39 25.35
CA HIS A 680 -13.04 39.34 24.96
C HIS A 680 -13.39 40.32 23.83
N GLY A 681 -12.96 41.58 23.97
CA GLY A 681 -13.13 42.60 22.94
C GLY A 681 -12.44 42.24 21.63
N ILE A 682 -11.22 41.71 21.68
CA ILE A 682 -10.45 41.25 20.50
C ILE A 682 -11.20 40.14 19.75
N SER A 683 -11.63 39.10 20.49
CA SER A 683 -12.35 37.96 19.92
C SER A 683 -13.64 38.41 19.23
N ASN A 684 -14.44 39.27 19.87
CA ASN A 684 -15.68 39.78 19.27
C ASN A 684 -15.43 40.77 18.12
N ALA A 685 -14.43 41.65 18.22
CA ALA A 685 -14.09 42.60 17.15
C ALA A 685 -13.70 41.88 15.85
N THR A 686 -12.99 40.75 15.96
CA THR A 686 -12.55 39.90 14.83
C THR A 686 -13.64 38.93 14.34
N GLY A 687 -14.85 38.98 14.91
CA GLY A 687 -15.99 38.14 14.55
C GLY A 687 -15.94 36.72 15.13
N GLY A 688 -15.10 36.49 16.14
CA GLY A 688 -15.03 35.24 16.89
C GLY A 688 -15.86 35.27 18.18
N CYS A 689 -15.58 34.32 19.07
CA CYS A 689 -16.28 34.11 20.33
C CYS A 689 -15.30 34.03 21.50
N CYS A 690 -15.72 34.54 22.66
CA CYS A 690 -14.95 34.43 23.90
C CYS A 690 -15.77 33.65 24.92
N PHE A 691 -15.30 32.45 25.25
CA PHE A 691 -15.96 31.53 26.17
C PHE A 691 -15.28 31.58 27.55
N LYS A 692 -16.09 31.50 28.61
CA LYS A 692 -15.61 31.33 29.99
C LYS A 692 -16.30 30.11 30.62
N PRO A 693 -15.84 28.88 30.34
CA PRO A 693 -16.38 27.69 30.98
C PRO A 693 -16.20 27.77 32.50
N GLN A 694 -17.22 27.40 33.27
CA GLN A 694 -17.19 27.43 34.74
C GLN A 694 -16.61 26.15 35.35
N THR A 695 -16.55 25.07 34.56
CA THR A 695 -15.97 23.78 34.93
C THR A 695 -15.23 23.16 33.74
N VAL A 696 -14.35 22.19 34.00
CA VAL A 696 -13.68 21.42 32.92
C VAL A 696 -14.72 20.71 32.05
N LYS A 697 -15.79 20.17 32.65
CA LYS A 697 -16.90 19.53 31.93
C LYS A 697 -17.58 20.50 30.96
N ASP A 698 -17.81 21.75 31.36
CA ASP A 698 -18.37 22.77 30.47
C ASP A 698 -17.41 23.11 29.32
N GLY A 699 -16.10 23.14 29.59
CA GLY A 699 -15.10 23.33 28.55
C GLY A 699 -15.07 22.18 27.54
N LEU A 700 -15.18 20.93 28.00
CA LEU A 700 -15.25 19.76 27.13
C LEU A 700 -16.53 19.77 26.26
N LYS A 701 -17.67 20.16 26.84
CA LYS A 701 -18.93 20.35 26.08
C LYS A 701 -18.78 21.35 24.95
N LEU A 702 -18.01 22.43 25.14
CA LEU A 702 -17.80 23.42 24.07
C LEU A 702 -17.19 22.77 22.82
N PHE A 703 -16.25 21.84 22.98
CA PHE A 703 -15.61 21.14 21.86
C PHE A 703 -16.45 19.99 21.28
N GLU A 704 -17.60 19.66 21.87
CA GLU A 704 -18.59 18.78 21.23
C GLU A 704 -19.45 19.55 20.18
N ILE A 705 -19.47 20.88 20.25
CA ILE A 705 -20.29 21.74 19.39
C ILE A 705 -19.56 22.02 18.06
N GLU A 706 -20.18 21.65 16.93
CA GLU A 706 -19.59 21.83 15.59
C GLU A 706 -19.26 23.28 15.25
N THR A 707 -20.08 24.24 15.69
CA THR A 707 -19.87 25.67 15.45
C THR A 707 -18.71 26.25 16.26
N VAL A 708 -18.26 25.54 17.29
CA VAL A 708 -17.00 25.80 18.01
C VAL A 708 -15.84 25.14 17.28
N LEU A 709 -16.02 23.95 16.69
CA LEU A 709 -14.95 23.25 15.98
C LEU A 709 -14.60 23.90 14.63
N SER A 710 -15.60 24.32 13.85
CA SER A 710 -15.42 24.90 12.51
C SER A 710 -16.19 26.22 12.34
N LEU A 711 -15.55 27.20 11.71
CA LEU A 711 -16.19 28.46 11.31
C LEU A 711 -17.16 28.27 10.13
N GLU A 712 -17.06 27.17 9.38
CA GLU A 712 -17.99 26.87 8.30
C GLU A 712 -19.42 26.68 8.79
N GLN A 713 -19.56 25.96 9.89
CA GLN A 713 -20.85 25.62 10.50
C GLN A 713 -21.46 26.81 11.28
N ARG A 714 -20.70 27.91 11.45
CA ARG A 714 -21.09 29.07 12.26
C ARG A 714 -21.75 30.16 11.40
N LYS A 715 -22.79 30.79 11.94
CA LYS A 715 -23.32 32.05 11.40
C LYS A 715 -22.30 33.18 11.57
N PRO A 716 -21.88 33.87 10.50
CA PRO A 716 -20.80 34.85 10.57
C PRO A 716 -21.19 36.07 11.42
N LYS A 717 -20.36 36.43 12.40
CA LYS A 717 -20.47 37.70 13.15
C LYS A 717 -19.87 38.85 12.31
N LYS A 718 -20.41 40.05 12.48
CA LYS A 718 -19.92 41.26 11.79
C LYS A 718 -18.57 41.69 12.40
N LYS A 719 -17.51 41.71 11.58
CA LYS A 719 -16.19 42.23 11.97
C LYS A 719 -16.20 43.76 12.02
N LEU A 720 -15.43 44.34 12.93
CA LEU A 720 -15.24 45.79 13.01
C LEU A 720 -14.24 46.31 11.96
N ASP A 721 -14.28 47.62 11.68
CA ASP A 721 -13.34 48.26 10.76
C ASP A 721 -11.96 48.43 11.45
N PRO A 722 -10.85 47.95 10.85
CA PRO A 722 -9.51 48.10 11.42
C PRO A 722 -9.12 49.54 11.79
N SER A 723 -9.65 50.54 11.08
CA SER A 723 -9.32 51.96 11.32
C SER A 723 -10.02 52.56 12.54
N SER A 724 -11.06 51.90 13.04
CA SER A 724 -11.90 52.36 14.15
C SER A 724 -11.49 51.78 15.50
N ILE A 725 -10.52 50.87 15.55
CA ILE A 725 -10.15 50.13 16.77
C ILE A 725 -9.35 50.99 17.73
N THR A 726 -9.84 51.08 18.97
CA THR A 726 -9.13 51.65 20.12
C THR A 726 -9.35 50.74 21.33
N GLU A 727 -8.43 50.75 22.31
CA GLU A 727 -8.59 49.96 23.55
C GLU A 727 -9.92 50.26 24.25
N GLY A 728 -10.33 51.53 24.28
CA GLY A 728 -11.59 51.95 24.88
C GLY A 728 -12.83 51.35 24.21
N ILE A 729 -12.78 51.04 22.91
CA ILE A 729 -13.87 50.33 22.22
C ILE A 729 -13.87 48.86 22.61
N LEU A 730 -12.70 48.20 22.60
CA LEU A 730 -12.57 46.79 22.95
C LEU A 730 -13.08 46.49 24.37
N THR A 731 -12.69 47.31 25.35
CA THR A 731 -13.16 47.15 26.74
C THR A 731 -14.68 47.39 26.88
N LYS A 732 -15.26 48.32 26.12
CA LYS A 732 -16.71 48.59 26.15
C LYS A 732 -17.55 47.46 25.55
N MET A 733 -16.99 46.65 24.65
CA MET A 733 -17.71 45.52 24.06
C MET A 733 -18.09 44.48 25.11
N PHE A 734 -17.24 44.25 26.11
CA PHE A 734 -17.53 43.33 27.20
C PHE A 734 -18.81 43.70 27.96
N VAL A 735 -18.97 45.00 28.28
CA VAL A 735 -20.15 45.54 28.99
C VAL A 735 -21.45 45.28 28.20
N THR A 736 -21.36 45.23 26.87
CA THR A 736 -22.54 45.10 26.00
C THR A 736 -22.92 43.65 25.72
N LEU A 737 -21.92 42.77 25.56
CA LEU A 737 -22.12 41.41 25.02
C LEU A 737 -21.96 40.31 26.07
N GLY A 738 -21.10 40.48 27.08
CA GLY A 738 -20.73 39.40 27.99
C GLY A 738 -20.08 38.19 27.28
N TYR A 739 -19.71 37.15 28.03
CA TYR A 739 -19.12 35.93 27.45
C TYR A 739 -20.12 35.14 26.60
N ASP A 740 -19.63 34.53 25.52
CA ASP A 740 -20.43 33.67 24.64
C ASP A 740 -20.72 32.33 25.33
N ALA A 741 -21.97 31.85 25.24
CA ALA A 741 -22.35 30.51 25.71
C ALA A 741 -22.13 29.45 24.62
N TYR A 742 -22.57 29.73 23.38
CA TYR A 742 -22.35 28.89 22.21
C TYR A 742 -22.54 29.72 20.92
N PRO A 743 -21.86 29.39 19.80
CA PRO A 743 -22.07 30.06 18.53
C PRO A 743 -23.32 29.54 17.79
N GLU A 744 -24.08 30.45 17.17
CA GLU A 744 -25.23 30.09 16.30
C GLU A 744 -24.79 29.33 15.04
N THR A 745 -25.58 28.32 14.65
CA THR A 745 -25.37 27.50 13.44
C THR A 745 -25.88 28.19 12.18
N SER A 746 -25.17 28.04 11.07
CA SER A 746 -25.68 28.34 9.73
C SER A 746 -26.55 27.19 9.22
N LEU A 747 -27.86 27.40 9.10
CA LEU A 747 -28.71 26.49 8.33
C LEU A 747 -28.46 26.69 6.83
N PRO A 748 -28.55 25.63 5.99
CA PRO A 748 -28.46 25.78 4.55
C PRO A 748 -29.48 26.80 4.04
N SER A 749 -29.08 27.68 3.12
CA SER A 749 -30.00 28.70 2.57
C SER A 749 -31.21 28.06 1.89
N GLN A 750 -31.05 26.84 1.36
CA GLN A 750 -32.08 26.00 0.76
C GLN A 750 -33.22 25.64 1.71
N ILE A 751 -33.04 25.74 3.04
CA ILE A 751 -34.14 25.46 3.99
C ILE A 751 -35.32 26.42 3.82
N ASN A 752 -35.04 27.63 3.33
CA ASN A 752 -36.04 28.65 3.03
C ASN A 752 -36.53 28.57 1.57
N SER A 753 -36.03 27.61 0.78
CA SER A 753 -36.51 27.40 -0.59
C SER A 753 -37.94 26.85 -0.57
N LYS A 754 -38.69 27.18 -1.62
CA LYS A 754 -40.02 26.62 -1.81
C LYS A 754 -39.90 25.12 -2.09
N VAL A 755 -40.70 24.33 -1.37
CA VAL A 755 -40.76 22.87 -1.52
C VAL A 755 -42.10 22.47 -2.13
N THR A 756 -42.16 21.25 -2.67
CA THR A 756 -43.37 20.71 -3.28
C THR A 756 -43.61 19.26 -2.87
N VAL A 757 -44.78 18.74 -3.18
CA VAL A 757 -45.12 17.33 -2.96
C VAL A 757 -44.38 16.42 -3.93
N THR A 758 -44.10 15.19 -3.51
CA THR A 758 -43.30 14.21 -4.29
C THR A 758 -43.85 13.98 -5.71
N GLU A 759 -45.17 13.97 -5.88
CA GLU A 759 -45.85 13.83 -7.18
C GLU A 759 -45.45 14.95 -8.16
N SER A 760 -45.55 16.20 -7.73
CA SER A 760 -45.26 17.39 -8.55
C SER A 760 -43.77 17.47 -8.91
N ALA A 761 -42.89 17.18 -7.94
CA ALA A 761 -41.45 17.12 -8.17
C ALA A 761 -41.08 16.08 -9.24
N LEU A 762 -41.64 14.86 -9.13
CA LEU A 762 -41.41 13.78 -10.08
C LEU A 762 -41.94 14.12 -11.48
N LYS A 763 -43.16 14.67 -11.60
CA LYS A 763 -43.73 15.08 -12.90
C LYS A 763 -42.87 16.14 -13.60
N ASN A 764 -42.40 17.15 -12.87
CA ASN A 764 -41.55 18.18 -13.44
C ASN A 764 -40.21 17.60 -13.92
N LYS A 765 -39.61 16.69 -13.15
CA LYS A 765 -38.30 16.12 -13.49
C LYS A 765 -38.35 15.05 -14.57
N ILE A 766 -39.43 14.29 -14.65
CA ILE A 766 -39.69 13.37 -15.79
C ILE A 766 -39.87 14.17 -17.09
N ARG A 767 -40.45 15.37 -17.04
CA ARG A 767 -40.52 16.27 -18.21
C ARG A 767 -39.13 16.77 -18.61
N GLU A 768 -38.35 17.29 -17.66
CA GLU A 768 -36.98 17.77 -17.90
C GLU A 768 -36.03 16.67 -18.40
N ALA A 769 -36.20 15.42 -17.95
CA ALA A 769 -35.40 14.27 -18.39
C ALA A 769 -35.50 13.99 -19.90
N LYS A 770 -36.62 14.40 -20.54
CA LYS A 770 -36.82 14.25 -21.99
C LYS A 770 -35.96 15.21 -22.81
N ASP A 771 -35.37 16.24 -22.19
CA ASP A 771 -34.61 17.31 -22.86
C ASP A 771 -33.07 17.11 -22.81
N GLY A 772 -32.56 16.00 -22.24
CA GLY A 772 -31.26 15.45 -22.63
C GLY A 772 -30.00 15.80 -21.81
N ARG A 773 -30.10 16.18 -20.53
CA ARG A 773 -28.95 16.17 -19.60
C ARG A 773 -29.34 15.56 -18.27
N PHE A 774 -28.89 14.33 -18.00
CA PHE A 774 -29.15 13.66 -16.72
C PHE A 774 -27.84 13.04 -16.19
N MET A 775 -27.35 13.57 -15.08
CA MET A 775 -26.20 12.99 -14.37
C MET A 775 -26.65 11.72 -13.63
N GLU A 776 -25.73 10.79 -13.39
CA GLU A 776 -26.03 9.50 -12.74
C GLU A 776 -26.59 9.68 -11.31
N LYS A 777 -26.04 10.64 -10.56
CA LYS A 777 -26.55 11.06 -9.24
C LYS A 777 -28.03 11.42 -9.28
N ASP A 778 -28.43 12.23 -10.26
CA ASP A 778 -29.81 12.71 -10.36
C ASP A 778 -30.77 11.56 -10.69
N LYS A 779 -30.33 10.54 -11.46
CA LYS A 779 -31.12 9.33 -11.71
C LYS A 779 -31.42 8.60 -10.41
N ARG A 780 -30.39 8.40 -9.59
CA ARG A 780 -30.55 7.73 -8.30
C ARG A 780 -31.47 8.51 -7.35
N ILE A 781 -31.32 9.84 -7.25
CA ILE A 781 -32.20 10.68 -6.40
C ILE A 781 -33.66 10.58 -6.86
N VAL A 782 -33.91 10.59 -8.17
CA VAL A 782 -35.27 10.43 -8.73
C VAL A 782 -35.83 9.03 -8.46
N GLU A 783 -35.01 7.99 -8.51
CA GLU A 783 -35.42 6.62 -8.14
C GLU A 783 -35.79 6.53 -6.66
N GLU A 784 -34.99 7.09 -5.75
CA GLU A 784 -35.31 7.16 -4.31
C GLU A 784 -36.63 7.88 -4.07
N LEU A 785 -36.82 9.05 -4.71
CA LEU A 785 -38.04 9.83 -4.59
C LEU A 785 -39.25 9.08 -5.15
N LYS A 786 -39.08 8.35 -6.26
CA LYS A 786 -40.11 7.51 -6.87
C LYS A 786 -40.52 6.36 -5.94
N CYS A 787 -39.56 5.70 -5.31
CA CYS A 787 -39.82 4.64 -4.33
C CYS A 787 -40.62 5.20 -3.14
N LEU A 788 -40.19 6.34 -2.56
CA LEU A 788 -40.87 7.00 -1.46
C LEU A 788 -42.25 7.58 -1.84
N HIS A 789 -42.46 7.93 -3.11
CA HIS A 789 -43.77 8.32 -3.60
C HIS A 789 -44.71 7.10 -3.71
N CYS A 790 -44.26 6.01 -4.33
CA CYS A 790 -45.10 4.83 -4.57
C CYS A 790 -45.43 4.10 -3.26
N ASP A 791 -44.45 3.92 -2.39
CA ASP A 791 -44.58 3.38 -1.05
C ASP A 791 -44.02 4.40 -0.04
N PRO A 792 -44.85 5.34 0.46
CA PRO A 792 -44.47 6.29 1.48
C PRO A 792 -44.19 5.61 2.81
N HIS A 793 -43.33 6.23 3.61
CA HIS A 793 -43.04 5.75 4.95
C HIS A 793 -44.17 6.17 5.90
N PRO A 794 -44.67 5.29 6.80
CA PRO A 794 -45.81 5.61 7.67
C PRO A 794 -45.61 6.83 8.58
N PHE A 795 -44.36 7.05 9.02
CA PHE A 795 -44.02 8.10 9.98
C PHE A 795 -43.27 9.31 9.38
N PHE A 796 -42.96 9.29 8.08
CA PHE A 796 -42.20 10.36 7.43
C PHE A 796 -42.96 10.93 6.23
N ARG A 797 -42.93 12.25 6.07
CA ARG A 797 -43.39 12.97 4.87
C ARG A 797 -42.22 13.72 4.25
N VAL A 798 -42.04 13.60 2.95
CA VAL A 798 -40.90 14.15 2.21
C VAL A 798 -41.37 15.24 1.23
N TYR A 799 -40.68 16.37 1.25
CA TYR A 799 -40.97 17.55 0.42
C TYR A 799 -39.68 18.01 -0.28
N PRO A 800 -39.43 17.58 -1.53
CA PRO A 800 -38.30 18.04 -2.32
C PRO A 800 -38.39 19.54 -2.62
N SER A 801 -37.24 20.22 -2.71
CA SER A 801 -37.18 21.61 -3.18
C SER A 801 -37.60 21.72 -4.65
N GLU A 802 -38.36 22.76 -4.99
CA GLU A 802 -38.79 23.05 -6.36
C GLU A 802 -37.61 23.44 -7.26
N SER A 803 -36.61 24.12 -6.70
CA SER A 803 -35.44 24.61 -7.44
C SER A 803 -34.27 23.63 -7.48
N ASP A 804 -34.13 22.79 -6.45
CA ASP A 804 -32.98 21.89 -6.28
C ASP A 804 -33.42 20.52 -5.76
N LEU A 805 -33.53 19.54 -6.66
CA LEU A 805 -33.91 18.17 -6.28
C LEU A 805 -32.94 17.50 -5.31
N THR A 806 -31.72 18.03 -5.13
CA THR A 806 -30.73 17.49 -4.21
C THR A 806 -30.97 17.90 -2.75
N PHE A 807 -31.98 18.74 -2.48
CA PHE A 807 -32.36 19.14 -1.13
C PHE A 807 -33.83 18.82 -0.82
N TRP A 808 -34.08 18.06 0.25
CA TRP A 808 -35.40 17.68 0.70
C TRP A 808 -35.67 18.16 2.13
N ARG A 809 -36.86 18.69 2.39
CA ARG A 809 -37.40 18.87 3.74
C ARG A 809 -38.23 17.66 4.12
N ILE A 810 -38.11 17.24 5.36
CA ILE A 810 -38.70 16.00 5.84
C ILE A 810 -39.40 16.29 7.17
N LEU A 811 -40.63 15.80 7.32
CA LEU A 811 -41.34 15.80 8.60
C LEU A 811 -41.40 14.37 9.11
N MET A 812 -40.93 14.15 10.33
CA MET A 812 -40.94 12.86 11.00
C MET A 812 -41.81 12.95 12.25
N GLN A 813 -42.73 12.00 12.41
CA GLN A 813 -43.46 11.85 13.65
C GLN A 813 -42.63 11.09 14.68
N GLY A 814 -42.62 11.54 15.93
CA GLY A 814 -41.95 10.85 17.02
C GLY A 814 -42.52 9.46 17.31
N PRO A 815 -41.67 8.46 17.65
CA PRO A 815 -42.12 7.10 17.90
C PRO A 815 -43.08 6.98 19.09
N PRO A 816 -44.08 6.07 19.02
CA PRO A 816 -44.96 5.78 20.15
C PRO A 816 -44.18 5.18 21.33
N ASP A 817 -44.70 5.35 22.54
CA ASP A 817 -44.12 4.80 23.77
C ASP A 817 -42.68 5.24 24.07
N THR A 818 -42.26 6.36 23.48
CA THR A 818 -40.96 7.00 23.74
C THR A 818 -41.17 8.42 24.31
N PRO A 819 -40.14 9.06 24.87
CA PRO A 819 -40.23 10.47 25.27
C PRO A 819 -40.57 11.44 24.14
N TYR A 820 -40.41 11.00 22.90
CA TYR A 820 -40.61 11.77 21.68
C TYR A 820 -42.04 11.64 21.14
N GLU A 821 -42.90 10.81 21.76
CA GLU A 821 -44.29 10.59 21.35
C GLU A 821 -45.04 11.93 21.22
N LYS A 822 -45.90 12.03 20.20
CA LYS A 822 -46.68 13.23 19.81
C LYS A 822 -45.85 14.40 19.30
N GLY A 823 -44.52 14.32 19.35
CA GLY A 823 -43.63 15.26 18.68
C GLY A 823 -43.67 15.10 17.16
N VAL A 824 -43.50 16.21 16.43
CA VAL A 824 -43.20 16.24 15.01
C VAL A 824 -41.91 16.99 14.80
N PHE A 825 -40.92 16.29 14.25
CA PHE A 825 -39.58 16.78 14.03
C PHE A 825 -39.38 17.09 12.56
N GLU A 826 -38.93 18.30 12.27
CA GLU A 826 -38.46 18.67 10.94
C GLU A 826 -36.99 18.27 10.79
N LEU A 827 -36.68 17.65 9.65
CA LEU A 827 -35.33 17.30 9.21
C LEU A 827 -35.11 17.88 7.80
N TYR A 828 -33.85 17.99 7.40
CA TYR A 828 -33.49 18.16 5.99
C TYR A 828 -32.52 17.07 5.54
N CYS A 829 -32.55 16.79 4.25
CA CYS A 829 -31.65 15.89 3.56
C CYS A 829 -30.98 16.63 2.39
N GLN A 830 -29.65 16.56 2.29
CA GLN A 830 -28.87 17.12 1.20
C GLN A 830 -28.01 16.03 0.55
N PHE A 831 -28.18 15.81 -0.75
CA PHE A 831 -27.38 14.88 -1.53
C PHE A 831 -26.09 15.56 -2.02
N GLY A 832 -24.95 15.11 -1.51
CA GLY A 832 -23.62 15.65 -1.87
C GLY A 832 -23.18 15.31 -3.31
N PRO A 833 -22.05 15.86 -3.77
CA PRO A 833 -21.50 15.57 -5.10
C PRO A 833 -21.08 14.10 -5.28
N GLU A 834 -20.71 13.41 -4.20
CA GLU A 834 -20.25 12.02 -4.20
C GLU A 834 -21.37 10.99 -3.97
N TYR A 835 -22.65 11.42 -3.90
CA TYR A 835 -23.77 10.48 -3.77
C TYR A 835 -23.97 9.67 -5.07
N PRO A 836 -24.22 8.34 -5.03
CA PRO A 836 -24.52 7.52 -3.86
C PRO A 836 -23.32 6.79 -3.24
N VAL A 837 -22.07 7.12 -3.62
CA VAL A 837 -20.87 6.50 -3.04
C VAL A 837 -20.72 6.89 -1.57
N LYS A 838 -21.00 8.16 -1.24
CA LYS A 838 -21.14 8.65 0.14
C LYS A 838 -22.62 8.85 0.52
N PRO A 839 -22.97 8.73 1.81
CA PRO A 839 -24.34 8.93 2.27
C PRO A 839 -24.81 10.37 2.05
N PRO A 840 -26.14 10.60 1.95
CA PRO A 840 -26.68 11.94 2.01
C PRO A 840 -26.54 12.52 3.43
N LEU A 841 -26.41 13.84 3.52
CA LEU A 841 -26.39 14.54 4.80
C LEU A 841 -27.82 14.68 5.31
N VAL A 842 -28.14 14.07 6.45
CA VAL A 842 -29.44 14.20 7.13
C VAL A 842 -29.24 14.86 8.49
N ARG A 843 -29.98 15.94 8.77
CA ARG A 843 -29.94 16.64 10.05
C ARG A 843 -31.33 17.06 10.53
N PHE A 844 -31.52 17.08 11.84
CA PHE A 844 -32.67 17.67 12.50
C PHE A 844 -32.63 19.20 12.43
N VAL A 845 -33.76 19.80 12.04
CA VAL A 845 -34.02 21.25 12.14
C VAL A 845 -34.68 21.53 13.49
N THR A 846 -35.65 20.71 13.87
CA THR A 846 -36.25 20.76 15.20
C THR A 846 -35.25 20.24 16.22
N ARG A 847 -34.97 21.01 17.27
CA ARG A 847 -34.07 20.58 18.33
C ARG A 847 -34.60 19.30 18.99
N VAL A 848 -33.72 18.34 19.23
CA VAL A 848 -34.05 17.06 19.88
C VAL A 848 -33.15 16.87 21.09
N TYR A 849 -33.72 16.42 22.20
CA TYR A 849 -32.96 16.04 23.38
C TYR A 849 -32.61 14.55 23.27
N HIS A 850 -31.43 14.23 22.73
CA HIS A 850 -31.01 12.85 22.45
C HIS A 850 -29.48 12.67 22.47
N CYS A 851 -28.95 11.60 23.09
CA CYS A 851 -27.49 11.41 23.20
C CYS A 851 -26.75 11.24 21.86
N ASN A 852 -27.41 10.69 20.84
CA ASN A 852 -26.86 10.56 19.48
C ASN A 852 -27.22 11.73 18.53
N VAL A 853 -27.86 12.79 19.03
CA VAL A 853 -28.17 14.00 18.24
C VAL A 853 -27.58 15.23 18.92
N ASN A 854 -26.71 15.97 18.23
CA ASN A 854 -26.11 17.17 18.82
C ASN A 854 -27.03 18.41 18.73
N SER A 855 -26.59 19.51 19.33
CA SER A 855 -27.33 20.78 19.38
C SER A 855 -27.64 21.41 18.02
N VAL A 856 -26.94 20.99 16.97
CA VAL A 856 -27.12 21.45 15.59
C VAL A 856 -27.89 20.45 14.72
N GLY A 857 -28.39 19.38 15.35
CA GLY A 857 -29.23 18.37 14.72
C GLY A 857 -28.50 17.31 13.91
N ARG A 858 -27.16 17.21 13.99
CA ARG A 858 -26.43 16.07 13.40
C ARG A 858 -26.78 14.80 14.14
N ILE A 859 -26.87 13.71 13.37
CA ILE A 859 -27.17 12.38 13.85
C ILE A 859 -25.89 11.55 13.78
N CYS A 860 -25.52 10.88 14.87
CA CYS A 860 -24.50 9.83 14.83
C CYS A 860 -25.18 8.48 14.73
N HIS A 861 -24.97 7.81 13.60
CA HIS A 861 -25.41 6.44 13.37
C HIS A 861 -24.54 5.83 12.28
N ASN A 862 -24.18 4.55 12.44
CA ASN A 862 -23.24 3.85 11.55
C ASN A 862 -23.67 3.82 10.07
N ILE A 863 -24.98 3.97 9.79
CA ILE A 863 -25.56 4.02 8.44
C ILE A 863 -25.12 5.25 7.64
N PHE A 864 -24.62 6.29 8.33
CA PHE A 864 -24.06 7.49 7.70
C PHE A 864 -22.52 7.45 7.62
N ASP A 865 -21.89 6.33 8.01
CA ASP A 865 -20.44 6.14 7.98
C ASP A 865 -20.09 4.71 7.56
N ARG A 866 -19.58 3.88 8.47
CA ARG A 866 -18.95 2.58 8.14
C ARG A 866 -19.90 1.53 7.56
N SER A 867 -21.18 1.62 7.88
CA SER A 867 -22.20 0.69 7.36
C SER A 867 -22.82 1.17 6.06
N TYR A 868 -22.52 2.40 5.63
CA TYR A 868 -23.04 2.94 4.38
C TYR A 868 -22.44 2.25 3.16
N ASN A 869 -23.28 1.97 2.17
CA ASN A 869 -22.87 1.60 0.82
C ASN A 869 -23.98 2.05 -0.16
N ALA A 870 -23.66 2.13 -1.45
CA ALA A 870 -24.56 2.66 -2.47
C ALA A 870 -25.89 1.89 -2.64
N HIS A 871 -26.07 0.71 -2.03
CA HIS A 871 -27.35 -0.02 -2.07
C HIS A 871 -28.32 0.44 -0.97
N ILE A 872 -27.85 1.14 0.07
CA ILE A 872 -28.71 1.68 1.12
C ILE A 872 -29.63 2.74 0.53
N THR A 873 -30.92 2.62 0.81
CA THR A 873 -31.98 3.51 0.32
C THR A 873 -32.32 4.61 1.33
N MET A 874 -33.02 5.64 0.88
CA MET A 874 -33.54 6.67 1.80
C MET A 874 -34.55 6.11 2.81
N ARG A 875 -35.24 5.02 2.47
CA ARG A 875 -36.12 4.30 3.40
C ARG A 875 -35.32 3.66 4.54
N ASP A 876 -34.24 2.96 4.22
CA ASP A 876 -33.35 2.36 5.23
C ASP A 876 -32.77 3.43 6.16
N ILE A 877 -32.43 4.60 5.62
CA ILE A 877 -31.96 5.77 6.39
C ILE A 877 -33.06 6.29 7.34
N PHE A 878 -34.31 6.41 6.88
CA PHE A 878 -35.43 6.81 7.74
C PHE A 878 -35.70 5.79 8.84
N ASP A 879 -35.69 4.50 8.51
CA ASP A 879 -35.87 3.42 9.49
C ASP A 879 -34.78 3.46 10.57
N ALA A 880 -33.53 3.72 10.19
CA ALA A 880 -32.41 3.87 11.13
C ALA A 880 -32.55 5.11 12.04
N VAL A 881 -32.88 6.28 11.48
CA VAL A 881 -33.10 7.51 12.27
C VAL A 881 -34.27 7.35 13.23
N TYR A 882 -35.35 6.69 12.79
CA TYR A 882 -36.51 6.40 13.62
C TYR A 882 -36.19 5.41 14.73
N GLY A 883 -35.46 4.33 14.40
CA GLY A 883 -34.99 3.32 15.35
C GLY A 883 -34.11 3.90 16.45
N LEU A 884 -33.26 4.87 16.12
CA LEU A 884 -32.37 5.55 17.07
C LEU A 884 -33.15 6.24 18.21
N LEU A 885 -34.31 6.83 17.91
CA LEU A 885 -35.18 7.46 18.93
C LEU A 885 -35.92 6.44 19.81
N ILE A 886 -36.07 5.19 19.34
CA ILE A 886 -36.65 4.09 20.11
C ILE A 886 -35.59 3.48 21.02
N ILE A 887 -34.39 3.23 20.46
CA ILE A 887 -33.27 2.59 21.13
C ILE A 887 -32.04 3.50 20.95
N PRO A 888 -31.80 4.42 21.91
CA PRO A 888 -30.59 5.24 21.92
C PRO A 888 -29.33 4.37 22.02
N GLU A 889 -28.22 4.83 21.43
CA GLU A 889 -26.92 4.14 21.41
C GLU A 889 -25.91 4.90 22.30
N PRO A 890 -25.92 4.70 23.64
CA PRO A 890 -25.07 5.48 24.55
C PRO A 890 -23.57 5.15 24.46
N ASP A 891 -23.21 4.05 23.78
CA ASP A 891 -21.81 3.65 23.57
C ASP A 891 -21.12 4.47 22.46
N ASP A 892 -21.89 5.13 21.58
CA ASP A 892 -21.37 6.03 20.54
C ASP A 892 -22.10 7.40 20.53
N PRO A 893 -22.01 8.18 21.62
CA PRO A 893 -22.79 9.40 21.77
C PRO A 893 -22.13 10.62 21.11
N LEU A 894 -22.96 11.51 20.58
CA LEU A 894 -22.54 12.88 20.27
C LEU A 894 -22.54 13.77 21.51
N ASP A 895 -23.48 13.53 22.43
CA ASP A 895 -23.55 14.21 23.72
C ASP A 895 -23.27 13.19 24.83
N SER A 896 -22.03 13.24 25.33
CA SER A 896 -21.51 12.30 26.34
C SER A 896 -22.27 12.40 27.67
N ILE A 897 -22.86 13.57 27.95
CA ILE A 897 -23.56 13.85 29.21
C ILE A 897 -24.97 13.31 29.15
N LEU A 898 -25.65 13.46 28.01
CA LEU A 898 -26.93 12.83 27.78
C LEU A 898 -26.81 11.31 27.78
N ALA A 899 -25.70 10.75 27.26
CA ALA A 899 -25.42 9.32 27.40
C ALA A 899 -25.19 8.90 28.86
N GLU A 900 -24.39 9.65 29.61
CA GLU A 900 -24.19 9.41 31.05
C GLU A 900 -25.52 9.50 31.82
N GLU A 901 -26.35 10.51 31.55
CA GLU A 901 -27.67 10.68 32.17
C GLU A 901 -28.63 9.54 31.78
N PHE A 902 -28.62 9.10 30.52
CA PHE A 902 -29.41 7.96 30.06
C PHE A 902 -29.00 6.66 30.78
N LEU A 903 -27.69 6.43 30.96
CA LEU A 903 -27.16 5.24 31.63
C LEU A 903 -27.36 5.26 33.14
N THR A 904 -27.25 6.42 33.78
CA THR A 904 -27.30 6.55 35.24
C THR A 904 -28.69 6.87 35.79
N SER A 905 -29.49 7.65 35.06
CA SER A 905 -30.72 8.29 35.53
C SER A 905 -31.79 8.35 34.43
N ARG A 906 -32.16 7.20 33.87
CA ARG A 906 -33.11 7.08 32.76
C ARG A 906 -34.43 7.84 32.95
N GLU A 907 -35.01 7.85 34.17
CA GLU A 907 -36.25 8.58 34.43
C GLU A 907 -36.10 10.10 34.26
N THR A 908 -34.96 10.67 34.66
CA THR A 908 -34.67 12.10 34.49
C THR A 908 -34.52 12.41 33.00
N TYR A 909 -33.74 11.59 32.28
CA TYR A 909 -33.57 11.73 30.83
C TYR A 909 -34.92 11.70 30.10
N GLU A 910 -35.76 10.70 30.37
CA GLU A 910 -37.07 10.57 29.71
C GLU A 910 -38.06 11.69 30.11
N ARG A 911 -37.92 12.27 31.31
CA ARG A 911 -38.73 13.42 31.74
C ARG A 911 -38.31 14.70 31.01
N GLU A 912 -37.02 14.99 30.99
CA GLU A 912 -36.50 16.19 30.30
C GLU A 912 -36.70 16.08 28.78
N ALA A 913 -36.51 14.89 28.19
CA ALA A 913 -36.79 14.65 26.78
C ALA A 913 -38.26 14.86 26.41
N ARG A 914 -39.22 14.44 27.27
CA ARG A 914 -40.66 14.72 27.08
C ARG A 914 -40.97 16.21 27.14
N LYS A 915 -40.41 16.90 28.14
CA LYS A 915 -40.58 18.35 28.30
C LYS A 915 -40.06 19.08 27.06
N HIS A 916 -38.84 18.76 26.64
CA HIS A 916 -38.20 19.36 25.47
C HIS A 916 -38.99 19.07 24.18
N THR A 917 -39.53 17.85 24.02
CA THR A 917 -40.40 17.50 22.88
C THR A 917 -41.68 18.34 22.86
N GLY A 918 -42.32 18.55 24.02
CA GLY A 918 -43.50 19.41 24.13
C GLY A 918 -43.22 20.86 23.74
N GLU A 919 -42.05 21.39 24.14
CA GLU A 919 -41.63 22.77 23.86
C GLU A 919 -41.25 23.00 22.38
N HIS A 920 -40.54 22.06 21.77
CA HIS A 920 -39.92 22.27 20.45
C HIS A 920 -40.62 21.53 19.29
N ALA A 921 -41.32 20.44 19.56
CA ALA A 921 -41.89 19.54 18.55
C ALA A 921 -43.42 19.35 18.67
N GLY A 922 -44.11 20.08 19.54
CA GLY A 922 -45.54 19.85 19.84
C GLY A 922 -46.55 20.24 18.76
N LYS A 923 -46.13 20.68 17.56
CA LYS A 923 -47.03 21.03 16.45
C LYS A 923 -47.52 19.77 15.74
N SER A 924 -48.78 19.77 15.28
CA SER A 924 -49.29 18.64 14.50
C SER A 924 -48.64 18.57 13.12
N MET A 925 -48.53 17.35 12.57
CA MET A 925 -47.88 17.11 11.29
C MET A 925 -48.62 17.81 10.14
N ASP A 926 -49.95 17.85 10.19
CA ASP A 926 -50.78 18.55 9.20
C ASP A 926 -50.58 20.07 9.27
N SER A 927 -50.46 20.67 10.47
CA SER A 927 -50.18 22.12 10.62
C SER A 927 -48.78 22.50 10.14
N MET A 928 -47.81 21.59 10.24
CA MET A 928 -46.48 21.79 9.67
C MET A 928 -46.51 21.68 8.14
N GLU A 929 -47.22 20.70 7.59
CA GLU A 929 -47.37 20.52 6.13
C GLU A 929 -48.05 21.71 5.45
N GLU A 930 -49.11 22.27 6.02
CA GLU A 930 -49.79 23.47 5.50
C GLU A 930 -48.87 24.70 5.35
N LYS A 931 -47.74 24.72 6.08
CA LYS A 931 -46.72 25.78 5.96
C LYS A 931 -45.68 25.49 4.89
N LEU A 932 -45.54 24.22 4.48
CA LEU A 932 -44.54 23.78 3.51
C LEU A 932 -45.09 23.82 2.09
N VAL A 933 -46.33 23.37 1.90
CA VAL A 933 -46.93 23.17 0.59
C VAL A 933 -48.38 23.66 0.56
N ASP A 934 -48.76 24.26 -0.57
CA ASP A 934 -50.16 24.64 -0.81
C ASP A 934 -51.03 23.39 -0.97
N PRO A 935 -52.29 23.39 -0.49
CA PRO A 935 -53.19 22.27 -0.65
C PRO A 935 -53.49 22.01 -2.14
N VAL A 936 -53.03 20.85 -2.64
CA VAL A 936 -53.29 20.41 -4.01
C VAL A 936 -54.60 19.62 -4.06
N PRO A 937 -55.61 20.00 -4.86
CA PRO A 937 -56.83 19.22 -5.03
C PRO A 937 -56.51 17.90 -5.74
N GLN A 938 -56.46 16.78 -5.01
CA GLN A 938 -56.28 15.44 -5.58
C GLN A 938 -57.63 14.73 -5.69
N PHE A 939 -57.93 14.21 -6.89
CA PHE A 939 -59.04 13.28 -7.08
C PHE A 939 -58.61 11.89 -6.56
N LEU A 940 -59.04 11.55 -5.34
CA LEU A 940 -58.72 10.26 -4.73
C LEU A 940 -59.85 9.25 -5.00
N PRO A 941 -59.56 8.07 -5.57
CA PRO A 941 -60.57 7.02 -5.74
C PRO A 941 -61.13 6.59 -4.37
N GLN A 942 -62.46 6.61 -4.20
CA GLN A 942 -63.12 6.35 -2.91
C GLN A 942 -62.70 5.02 -2.26
N HIS A 943 -62.38 3.99 -3.05
CA HIS A 943 -61.99 2.67 -2.57
C HIS A 943 -60.56 2.60 -2.01
N LEU A 944 -59.72 3.62 -2.24
CA LEU A 944 -58.35 3.72 -1.72
C LEU A 944 -58.24 4.62 -0.48
N ILE A 945 -59.37 5.10 0.03
CA ILE A 945 -59.44 6.06 1.14
C ILE A 945 -59.82 5.32 2.42
N CYS A 946 -59.09 5.60 3.48
CA CYS A 946 -59.42 5.09 4.80
C CYS A 946 -60.71 5.74 5.33
N PRO A 947 -61.69 4.95 5.80
CA PRO A 947 -62.96 5.48 6.30
C PRO A 947 -62.79 6.34 7.56
N LEU A 948 -61.73 6.13 8.36
CA LEU A 948 -61.42 6.92 9.56
C LEU A 948 -60.67 8.21 9.23
N THR A 949 -59.55 8.13 8.52
CA THR A 949 -58.69 9.32 8.28
C THR A 949 -59.17 10.19 7.13
N LYS A 950 -60.04 9.66 6.26
CA LYS A 950 -60.43 10.29 4.98
C LYS A 950 -59.26 10.62 4.05
N LYS A 951 -58.10 9.98 4.29
CA LYS A 951 -56.88 10.09 3.46
C LYS A 951 -56.61 8.74 2.77
N MET A 952 -55.83 8.77 1.69
CA MET A 952 -55.38 7.54 1.01
C MET A 952 -54.52 6.69 1.96
N PHE A 953 -54.67 5.36 1.91
CA PHE A 953 -53.90 4.47 2.80
C PHE A 953 -52.38 4.60 2.61
N VAL A 954 -51.63 4.36 3.68
CA VAL A 954 -50.17 4.20 3.69
C VAL A 954 -49.81 2.84 4.28
N ASP A 955 -50.35 2.50 5.45
CA ASP A 955 -50.20 1.18 6.08
C ASP A 955 -51.57 0.54 6.38
N PRO A 956 -52.26 0.01 5.36
CA PRO A 956 -53.60 -0.54 5.50
C PRO A 956 -53.58 -1.85 6.30
N VAL A 957 -54.49 -1.95 7.28
CA VAL A 957 -54.77 -3.16 8.05
C VAL A 957 -56.24 -3.54 7.92
N LYS A 958 -56.48 -4.84 7.82
CA LYS A 958 -57.81 -5.43 7.73
C LYS A 958 -58.19 -6.04 9.08
N THR A 959 -59.38 -5.71 9.56
CA THR A 959 -59.95 -6.29 10.77
C THR A 959 -60.60 -7.65 10.47
N VAL A 960 -60.86 -8.44 11.51
CA VAL A 960 -61.63 -9.70 11.41
C VAL A 960 -63.02 -9.51 10.78
N TYR A 961 -63.57 -8.30 10.83
CA TYR A 961 -64.85 -7.93 10.23
C TYR A 961 -64.73 -7.55 8.74
N GLY A 962 -63.53 -7.59 8.17
CA GLY A 962 -63.26 -7.38 6.76
C GLY A 962 -63.09 -5.92 6.33
N THR A 963 -63.26 -4.97 7.26
CA THR A 963 -63.04 -3.54 6.99
C THR A 963 -61.55 -3.21 7.01
N VAL A 964 -61.11 -2.36 6.08
CA VAL A 964 -59.71 -1.92 6.00
C VAL A 964 -59.59 -0.51 6.57
N TYR A 965 -58.63 -0.34 7.49
CA TYR A 965 -58.30 0.92 8.13
C TYR A 965 -56.81 1.24 7.97
N GLU A 966 -56.46 2.50 8.18
CA GLU A 966 -55.07 2.89 8.37
C GLU A 966 -54.63 2.43 9.77
N ARG A 967 -53.54 1.67 9.88
CA ARG A 967 -53.10 1.02 11.15
C ARG A 967 -53.16 1.97 12.34
N LYS A 968 -52.52 3.11 12.20
CA LYS A 968 -52.40 4.08 13.29
C LYS A 968 -53.76 4.63 13.72
N ALA A 969 -54.66 4.90 12.76
CA ALA A 969 -55.96 5.49 13.05
C ALA A 969 -56.88 4.51 13.78
N ILE A 970 -56.82 3.23 13.44
CA ILE A 970 -57.57 2.20 14.16
C ILE A 970 -56.96 1.91 15.54
N GLU A 971 -55.63 1.87 15.66
CA GLU A 971 -54.96 1.71 16.97
C GLU A 971 -55.29 2.88 17.93
N GLU A 972 -55.30 4.12 17.46
CA GLU A 972 -55.73 5.28 18.24
C GLU A 972 -57.21 5.20 18.64
N HIS A 973 -58.07 4.71 17.75
CA HIS A 973 -59.47 4.45 18.08
C HIS A 973 -59.60 3.40 19.19
N LEU A 974 -58.87 2.29 19.09
CA LEU A 974 -58.87 1.18 20.05
C LEU A 974 -58.37 1.58 21.45
N LYS A 975 -57.47 2.58 21.54
CA LYS A 975 -57.07 3.17 22.83
C LYS A 975 -58.24 3.84 23.57
N GLN A 976 -59.26 4.32 22.85
CA GLN A 976 -60.42 5.03 23.42
C GLN A 976 -61.71 4.20 23.41
N HIS A 977 -61.86 3.31 22.43
CA HIS A 977 -63.10 2.61 22.09
C HIS A 977 -62.74 1.16 21.70
N ARG A 978 -63.13 0.17 22.51
CA ARG A 978 -62.79 -1.25 22.28
C ARG A 978 -63.66 -1.95 21.24
N TYR A 979 -63.94 -1.32 20.09
CA TYR A 979 -64.80 -1.90 19.05
C TYR A 979 -64.38 -1.44 17.65
N ASP A 980 -64.82 -2.16 16.61
CA ASP A 980 -64.60 -1.76 15.21
C ASP A 980 -65.51 -0.56 14.85
N PRO A 981 -64.94 0.59 14.42
CA PRO A 981 -65.71 1.83 14.20
C PRO A 981 -66.87 1.70 13.21
N MET A 982 -66.75 0.83 12.20
CA MET A 982 -67.77 0.63 11.17
C MET A 982 -68.73 -0.51 11.52
N ALA A 983 -68.31 -1.49 12.32
CA ALA A 983 -69.17 -2.57 12.79
C ALA A 983 -69.98 -2.18 14.05
N GLY A 984 -69.50 -1.21 14.84
CA GLY A 984 -70.18 -0.63 15.99
C GLY A 984 -69.91 -1.31 17.35
N PRO A 985 -70.46 -0.76 18.46
CA PRO A 985 -70.06 -1.08 19.84
C PRO A 985 -70.26 -2.52 20.33
N GLY A 986 -70.96 -3.38 19.57
CA GLY A 986 -71.15 -4.80 19.89
C GLY A 986 -70.11 -5.73 19.27
N ASN A 987 -69.17 -5.18 18.50
CA ASN A 987 -68.14 -5.91 17.77
C ASN A 987 -66.77 -5.53 18.33
N GLU A 988 -66.42 -6.15 19.47
CA GLU A 988 -65.12 -5.92 20.12
C GLU A 988 -63.97 -6.29 19.17
N LEU A 989 -62.90 -5.51 19.24
CA LEU A 989 -61.73 -5.65 18.37
C LEU A 989 -60.48 -5.36 19.20
N ASP A 990 -59.56 -6.33 19.26
CA ASP A 990 -58.25 -6.15 19.89
C ASP A 990 -57.15 -5.93 18.85
N ALA A 991 -56.00 -5.42 19.29
CA ALA A 991 -54.89 -5.12 18.39
C ALA A 991 -54.34 -6.37 17.67
N SER A 992 -54.47 -7.55 18.26
CA SER A 992 -54.10 -8.84 17.65
C SER A 992 -54.99 -9.25 16.47
N ASP A 993 -56.18 -8.66 16.35
CA ASP A 993 -57.20 -9.04 15.36
C ASP A 993 -57.04 -8.25 14.04
N MET A 994 -55.96 -7.48 13.92
CA MET A 994 -55.65 -6.65 12.75
C MET A 994 -54.49 -7.25 11.97
N MET A 995 -54.74 -7.57 10.69
CA MET A 995 -53.72 -8.10 9.78
C MET A 995 -53.37 -7.09 8.70
N ALA A 996 -52.10 -7.02 8.29
CA ALA A 996 -51.69 -6.13 7.20
C ALA A 996 -52.39 -6.52 5.88
N ASP A 997 -53.04 -5.57 5.22
CA ASP A 997 -53.75 -5.79 3.95
C ASP A 997 -52.81 -5.54 2.77
N ARG A 998 -52.15 -6.61 2.30
CA ARG A 998 -51.18 -6.55 1.21
C ARG A 998 -51.84 -6.18 -0.13
N ASP A 999 -53.08 -6.57 -0.34
CA ASP A 999 -53.80 -6.31 -1.59
C ASP A 999 -54.17 -4.83 -1.69
N MET A 1000 -54.72 -4.25 -0.62
CA MET A 1000 -54.99 -2.81 -0.55
C MET A 1000 -53.70 -2.00 -0.69
N LYS A 1001 -52.62 -2.42 -0.01
CA LYS A 1001 -51.32 -1.75 -0.12
C LYS A 1001 -50.82 -1.75 -1.56
N LYS A 1002 -50.91 -2.88 -2.27
CA LYS A 1002 -50.54 -2.98 -3.68
C LYS A 1002 -51.40 -2.09 -4.58
N MET A 1003 -52.72 -2.05 -4.38
CA MET A 1003 -53.62 -1.20 -5.17
C MET A 1003 -53.28 0.29 -5.03
N VAL A 1004 -52.93 0.73 -3.82
CA VAL A 1004 -52.49 2.11 -3.57
C VAL A 1004 -51.16 2.40 -4.24
N MET A 1005 -50.18 1.51 -4.12
CA MET A 1005 -48.88 1.64 -4.80
C MET A 1005 -49.06 1.76 -6.32
N ASP A 1006 -49.89 0.91 -6.92
CA ASP A 1006 -50.18 0.94 -8.36
C ASP A 1006 -50.90 2.24 -8.78
N HIS A 1007 -51.75 2.80 -7.91
CA HIS A 1007 -52.36 4.10 -8.16
C HIS A 1007 -51.32 5.23 -8.13
N ARG A 1008 -50.47 5.29 -7.11
CA ARG A 1008 -49.40 6.31 -7.02
C ARG A 1008 -48.40 6.20 -8.17
N ALA A 1009 -48.02 4.99 -8.55
CA ALA A 1009 -47.15 4.76 -9.71
C ALA A 1009 -47.75 5.30 -11.02
N ARG A 1010 -49.07 5.23 -11.21
CA ARG A 1010 -49.77 5.81 -12.37
C ARG A 1010 -49.88 7.33 -12.31
N GLN A 1011 -49.84 7.95 -11.14
CA GLN A 1011 -49.90 9.41 -11.01
C GLN A 1011 -48.66 10.08 -11.63
N ILE A 1012 -47.51 9.40 -11.62
CA ILE A 1012 -46.22 9.95 -12.06
C ILE A 1012 -45.78 9.46 -13.46
N GLN A 1013 -46.57 8.61 -14.12
CA GLN A 1013 -46.39 8.25 -15.53
C GLN A 1013 -46.97 9.34 -16.44
#